data_AF-A0A925IK10-F1
#
_entry.id   AF-A0A925IK10-F1
#
_cell.length_a   1.000
_cell.length_b   1.000
_cell.length_c   1.000
_cell.angle_alpha   90.00
_cell.angle_beta   90.00
_cell.angle_gamma   90.00
#
_symmetry.space_group_name_H-M   'P 1'
#
loop_
_entity.id
_entity.type
_entity.pdbx_description
1 polymer ?
#
loop_
_entity_poly.entity_id
_entity_poly.type
_entity_poly.pdbx_seq_one_letter_code
_entity_poly.pdbx_strand_id
1 'polypeptide(L)'
;MKQLLQNIKNGKTLIEDVPVPTPREGMALVKVAASLVSAGTERMVVEFAEKSLVGKARSRPDLVKQVLDKAKREGLMPTMQAAFNRLDQPMALGYSSAGTIVALGKNMQGFKIGQRVACAGGGYATHAEYNVVPRNLLTPLPKNVDFESAAFTTLGAIALHGFRLAEPQLGENVAVIGLGLVGLLTIQLAAAAGCNVLGIDLDPKRIKLASTLGLEAVTRQNAESASSAFTANRGFDVVIICADTSSNDPVELAGVIARDRAKVVATGAVGLNIPRKIYYEKEISFINSRSYGPGRYDSNYEENGVDYPLGYIRWTEGRNFQAVVDLMSTGKLKVQPLISHRFPIEKGIQAYEVITGKKKESFLGVLLTYDEAKEERGKKIEFPSTVHRPSSTVKLGVLGAGLYANSTLLPIIKSNKDFQLVGIASSGGLHAQHSGKKFGFQYATSSEDEIINDKNINTVAILTRHDSHADLVVKALKAGKHVFVEKPLAITQKQLEQVTKALTTHHSLLTVGFNRRFSPLAQSLSSFILNRKEPLHAHYRVNAGHIPSTHWTQDPAIGGGRIIGEACHFIDMLTFLVDASPISVTAHALPNNGKYSEDNVSMTFTLPDGSIGVVDYLANGNKSFPKERLEVFCEGMIAVLDDYVSLTITKDGNKKEERITQDKGWKNEIAAFAKAIKEGGEPPIPYEHLIGVTKSTFAAVESLRHNGLITQIN
;
A
#
# COMPACT_ATOMS: atom_id res chain seq x y z
N MET A 1 14.03 13.73 -8.70
CA MET A 1 12.87 14.62 -8.55
C MET A 1 12.66 14.94 -7.09
N LYS A 2 12.28 16.17 -6.78
CA LYS A 2 11.95 16.57 -5.41
C LYS A 2 10.56 16.08 -5.03
N GLN A 3 10.45 15.57 -3.81
CA GLN A 3 9.20 15.16 -3.22
C GLN A 3 9.15 15.59 -1.75
N LEU A 4 7.99 16.09 -1.33
CA LEU A 4 7.74 16.46 0.06
C LEU A 4 7.22 15.25 0.85
N LEU A 5 7.89 14.96 1.96
CA LEU A 5 7.70 13.76 2.75
C LEU A 5 7.48 14.11 4.23
N GLN A 6 6.71 13.27 4.91
CA GLN A 6 6.58 13.28 6.37
C GLN A 6 7.23 12.03 6.95
N ASN A 7 8.20 12.22 7.83
CA ASN A 7 8.77 11.13 8.60
C ASN A 7 7.89 10.87 9.84
N ILE A 8 7.22 9.71 9.86
CA ILE A 8 6.28 9.36 10.93
C ILE A 8 7.01 9.00 12.23
N LYS A 9 8.26 8.55 12.17
CA LYS A 9 9.06 8.19 13.34
C LYS A 9 9.47 9.43 14.15
N ASN A 10 10.00 10.46 13.50
CA ASN A 10 10.56 11.63 14.18
C ASN A 10 9.75 12.94 14.01
N GLY A 11 8.67 12.92 13.22
CA GLY A 11 7.80 14.08 13.01
C GLY A 11 8.37 15.14 12.06
N LYS A 12 9.54 14.93 11.45
CA LYS A 12 10.14 15.91 10.54
C LYS A 12 9.50 15.84 9.15
N THR A 13 9.10 17.01 8.65
CA THR A 13 8.80 17.23 7.23
C THR A 13 10.11 17.44 6.47
N LEU A 14 10.27 16.78 5.33
CA LEU A 14 11.52 16.73 4.57
C LEU A 14 11.23 16.90 3.08
N ILE A 15 12.17 17.50 2.36
CA ILE A 15 12.21 17.46 0.89
C ILE A 15 13.40 16.58 0.53
N GLU A 16 13.16 15.51 -0.21
CA GLU A 16 14.21 14.59 -0.65
C GLU A 16 14.20 14.48 -2.18
N ASP A 17 15.38 14.24 -2.74
CA ASP A 17 15.51 13.84 -4.13
C ASP A 17 15.26 12.33 -4.25
N VAL A 18 14.24 11.96 -5.01
CA VAL A 18 13.86 10.58 -5.30
C VAL A 18 13.92 10.30 -6.81
N PRO A 19 14.11 9.05 -7.26
CA PRO A 19 13.97 8.68 -8.65
C PRO A 19 12.62 9.10 -9.25
N VAL A 20 12.60 9.56 -10.51
CA VAL A 20 11.33 9.77 -11.22
C VAL A 20 10.60 8.43 -11.37
N PRO A 21 9.36 8.26 -10.89
CA PRO A 21 8.66 6.97 -10.93
C PRO A 21 8.37 6.50 -12.37
N THR A 22 8.27 5.19 -12.56
CA THR A 22 7.92 4.59 -13.86
C THR A 22 6.43 4.25 -13.89
N PRO A 23 5.65 4.71 -14.89
CA PRO A 23 4.23 4.40 -14.97
C PRO A 23 4.01 2.91 -15.29
N ARG A 24 3.08 2.28 -14.57
CA ARG A 24 2.64 0.91 -14.82
C ARG A 24 1.43 0.90 -15.75
N GLU A 25 0.99 -0.29 -16.14
CA GLU A 25 -0.28 -0.46 -16.84
C GLU A 25 -1.43 0.28 -16.13
N GLY A 26 -2.28 0.96 -16.90
CA GLY A 26 -3.41 1.74 -16.39
C GLY A 26 -3.03 3.07 -15.72
N MET A 27 -1.75 3.48 -15.77
CA MET A 27 -1.27 4.72 -15.14
C MET A 27 -0.52 5.64 -16.11
N ALA A 28 -0.53 6.95 -15.83
CA ALA A 28 0.26 7.95 -16.51
C ALA A 28 1.30 8.58 -15.60
N LEU A 29 2.46 8.93 -16.15
CA LEU A 29 3.43 9.81 -15.50
C LEU A 29 3.08 11.26 -15.85
N VAL A 30 2.83 12.07 -14.82
CA VAL A 30 2.48 13.48 -14.94
C VAL A 30 3.61 14.32 -14.37
N LYS A 31 4.16 15.23 -15.17
CA LYS A 31 5.03 16.32 -14.69
C LYS A 31 4.14 17.38 -14.07
N VAL A 32 4.26 17.56 -12.75
CA VAL A 32 3.37 18.41 -11.96
C VAL A 32 3.77 19.88 -12.14
N ALA A 33 2.79 20.75 -12.34
CA ALA A 33 2.98 22.20 -12.45
C ALA A 33 2.49 22.93 -11.18
N ALA A 34 1.43 22.44 -10.56
CA ALA A 34 0.92 22.94 -9.28
C ALA A 34 0.28 21.83 -8.44
N SER A 35 0.34 21.96 -7.12
CA SER A 35 -0.37 21.09 -6.19
C SER A 35 -0.91 21.86 -5.01
N LEU A 36 -2.07 21.46 -4.52
CA LEU A 36 -2.79 22.17 -3.45
C LEU A 36 -2.65 21.43 -2.13
N VAL A 37 -2.15 22.13 -1.13
CA VAL A 37 -2.04 21.61 0.23
C VAL A 37 -3.41 21.70 0.90
N SER A 38 -3.94 20.56 1.32
CA SER A 38 -5.17 20.52 2.11
C SER A 38 -4.86 20.68 3.57
N ALA A 39 -4.95 21.92 4.06
CA ALA A 39 -4.56 22.25 5.41
C ALA A 39 -5.27 21.40 6.48
N GLY A 40 -6.56 21.06 6.35
CA GLY A 40 -7.25 20.21 7.33
C GLY A 40 -6.66 18.80 7.40
N THR A 41 -6.69 18.07 6.27
CA THR A 41 -6.24 16.68 6.21
C THR A 41 -4.74 16.53 6.47
N GLU A 42 -3.93 17.40 5.88
CA GLU A 42 -2.46 17.25 5.93
C GLU A 42 -1.87 17.77 7.22
N ARG A 43 -2.49 18.77 7.87
CA ARG A 43 -2.13 19.15 9.24
C ARG A 43 -2.37 18.01 10.22
N MET A 44 -3.51 17.32 10.14
CA MET A 44 -3.78 16.17 11.03
C MET A 44 -2.70 15.08 10.90
N VAL A 45 -2.23 14.84 9.67
CA VAL A 45 -1.13 13.92 9.38
C VAL A 45 0.17 14.36 10.07
N VAL A 46 0.53 15.64 9.94
CA VAL A 46 1.77 16.19 10.49
C VAL A 46 1.71 16.22 12.01
N GLU A 47 0.61 16.70 12.59
CA GLU A 47 0.36 16.70 14.04
C GLU A 47 0.42 15.28 14.62
N PHE A 48 -0.13 14.28 13.92
CA PHE A 48 0.03 12.88 14.33
C PHE A 48 1.50 12.42 14.30
N ALA A 49 2.24 12.79 13.26
CA ALA A 49 3.66 12.44 13.13
C ALA A 49 4.54 13.10 14.21
N GLU A 50 4.19 14.31 14.67
CA GLU A 50 4.92 15.05 15.69
C GLU A 50 4.65 14.57 17.13
N LYS A 51 3.56 13.81 17.36
CA LYS A 51 3.29 13.22 18.67
C LYS A 51 4.43 12.30 19.13
N SER A 52 4.67 12.29 20.45
CA SER A 52 5.53 11.29 21.09
C SER A 52 5.01 9.87 20.83
N LEU A 53 5.83 8.83 21.04
CA LEU A 53 5.39 7.43 20.87
C LEU A 53 4.15 7.12 21.72
N VAL A 54 4.09 7.65 22.95
CA VAL A 54 2.92 7.53 23.84
C VAL A 54 1.71 8.27 23.27
N GLY A 55 1.91 9.47 22.73
CA GLY A 55 0.83 10.23 22.07
C GLY A 55 0.27 9.52 20.85
N LYS A 56 1.15 8.93 20.01
CA LYS A 56 0.76 8.11 18.85
C LYS A 56 -0.04 6.90 19.28
N ALA A 57 0.45 6.16 20.28
CA ALA A 57 -0.24 5.01 20.85
C ALA A 57 -1.65 5.37 21.36
N ARG A 58 -1.79 6.48 22.11
CA ARG A 58 -3.08 6.95 22.63
C ARG A 58 -4.07 7.33 21.52
N SER A 59 -3.58 7.92 20.43
CA SER A 59 -4.44 8.30 19.29
C SER A 59 -4.84 7.15 18.37
N ARG A 60 -4.16 6.00 18.46
CA ARG A 60 -4.41 4.80 17.65
C ARG A 60 -4.45 3.54 18.53
N PRO A 61 -5.46 3.42 19.42
CA PRO A 61 -5.57 2.28 20.33
C PRO A 61 -5.73 0.95 19.58
N ASP A 62 -6.30 0.99 18.37
CA ASP A 62 -6.39 -0.14 17.44
C ASP A 62 -5.01 -0.69 17.04
N LEU A 63 -4.06 0.19 16.70
CA LEU A 63 -2.70 -0.22 16.34
C LEU A 63 -1.92 -0.71 17.56
N VAL A 64 -2.15 -0.13 18.75
CA VAL A 64 -1.54 -0.60 19.99
C VAL A 64 -1.98 -2.03 20.28
N LYS A 65 -3.27 -2.33 20.13
CA LYS A 65 -3.79 -3.70 20.28
C LYS A 65 -3.09 -4.66 19.32
N GLN A 66 -2.94 -4.28 18.05
CA GLN A 66 -2.21 -5.10 17.06
C GLN A 66 -0.75 -5.33 17.45
N VAL A 67 -0.06 -4.33 17.99
CA VAL A 67 1.33 -4.44 18.46
C VAL A 67 1.40 -5.36 19.68
N LEU A 68 0.50 -5.24 20.66
CA LEU A 68 0.46 -6.11 21.84
C LEU A 68 0.18 -7.57 21.45
N ASP A 69 -0.78 -7.79 20.55
CA ASP A 69 -1.09 -9.12 20.03
C ASP A 69 0.10 -9.72 19.29
N LYS A 70 0.86 -8.90 18.53
CA LYS A 70 2.09 -9.34 17.88
C LYS A 70 3.21 -9.64 18.88
N ALA A 71 3.36 -8.84 19.94
CA ALA A 71 4.37 -9.02 20.98
C ALA A 71 4.17 -10.33 21.75
N LYS A 72 2.91 -10.69 22.05
CA LYS A 72 2.57 -11.97 22.67
C LYS A 72 2.93 -13.18 21.80
N ARG A 73 2.94 -13.00 20.47
CA ARG A 73 3.17 -14.07 19.49
C ARG A 73 4.63 -14.25 19.12
N GLU A 74 5.29 -13.16 18.74
CA GLU A 74 6.62 -13.16 18.12
C GLU A 74 7.70 -12.67 19.11
N GLY A 75 7.30 -12.36 20.35
CA GLY A 75 8.17 -11.73 21.34
C GLY A 75 8.26 -10.21 21.19
N LEU A 76 8.78 -9.57 22.25
CA LEU A 76 8.86 -8.11 22.34
C LEU A 76 9.80 -7.50 21.31
N MET A 77 11.01 -8.06 21.16
CA MET A 77 12.05 -7.49 20.30
C MET A 77 11.67 -7.48 18.81
N PRO A 78 11.23 -8.60 18.18
CA PRO A 78 10.81 -8.60 16.77
C PRO A 78 9.60 -7.70 16.51
N THR A 79 8.69 -7.62 17.48
CA THR A 79 7.51 -6.76 17.41
C THR A 79 7.87 -5.28 17.45
N MET A 80 8.75 -4.88 18.38
CA MET A 80 9.25 -3.51 18.45
C MET A 80 9.99 -3.14 17.16
N GLN A 81 10.84 -4.02 16.64
CA GLN A 81 11.51 -3.81 15.36
C GLN A 81 10.53 -3.60 14.21
N ALA A 82 9.49 -4.43 14.11
CA ALA A 82 8.47 -4.29 13.08
C ALA A 82 7.67 -2.99 13.20
N ALA A 83 7.29 -2.60 14.42
CA ALA A 83 6.60 -1.34 14.68
C ALA A 83 7.48 -0.14 14.30
N PHE A 84 8.74 -0.13 14.73
CA PHE A 84 9.70 0.92 14.39
C PHE A 84 9.98 0.98 12.89
N ASN A 85 10.14 -0.16 12.22
CA ASN A 85 10.35 -0.21 10.77
C ASN A 85 9.15 0.35 9.99
N ARG A 86 7.92 0.17 10.50
CA ARG A 86 6.72 0.76 9.89
C ARG A 86 6.66 2.27 10.09
N LEU A 87 7.04 2.77 11.28
CA LEU A 87 7.14 4.21 11.56
C LEU A 87 8.27 4.88 10.79
N ASP A 88 9.33 4.13 10.47
CA ASP A 88 10.51 4.60 9.74
C ASP A 88 10.25 4.76 8.23
N GLN A 89 9.13 4.26 7.70
CA GLN A 89 8.77 4.48 6.29
C GLN A 89 8.36 5.94 6.07
N PRO A 90 8.95 6.64 5.10
CA PRO A 90 8.53 7.99 4.75
C PRO A 90 7.13 7.95 4.13
N MET A 91 6.33 8.96 4.46
CA MET A 91 5.00 9.12 3.88
C MET A 91 4.99 10.32 2.94
N ALA A 92 4.61 10.09 1.69
CA ALA A 92 4.40 11.18 0.74
C ALA A 92 3.17 12.00 1.14
N LEU A 93 3.29 13.32 1.06
CA LEU A 93 2.21 14.26 1.36
C LEU A 93 1.49 14.70 0.07
N GLY A 94 0.30 15.27 0.20
CA GLY A 94 -0.53 15.70 -0.93
C GLY A 94 -1.41 14.61 -1.54
N TYR A 95 -2.51 15.08 -2.14
CA TYR A 95 -3.48 14.23 -2.87
C TYR A 95 -4.22 15.00 -3.98
N SER A 96 -3.79 16.23 -4.31
CA SER A 96 -4.42 17.07 -5.32
C SER A 96 -3.37 17.87 -6.07
N SER A 97 -3.25 17.63 -7.37
CA SER A 97 -2.26 18.29 -8.23
C SER A 97 -2.77 18.46 -9.65
N ALA A 98 -2.04 19.20 -10.47
CA ALA A 98 -2.28 19.36 -11.89
C ALA A 98 -0.97 19.50 -12.65
N GLY A 99 -0.96 19.04 -13.90
CA GLY A 99 0.24 19.05 -14.71
C GLY A 99 0.04 18.47 -16.11
N THR A 100 1.13 18.01 -16.70
CA THR A 100 1.15 17.51 -18.08
C THR A 100 1.62 16.06 -18.12
N ILE A 101 0.91 15.21 -18.88
CA ILE A 101 1.31 13.82 -19.10
C ILE A 101 2.61 13.80 -19.91
N VAL A 102 3.65 13.13 -19.39
CA VAL A 102 4.95 12.97 -20.06
C VAL A 102 5.25 11.53 -20.46
N ALA A 103 4.60 10.54 -19.84
CA ALA A 103 4.67 9.15 -20.27
C ALA A 103 3.37 8.40 -19.92
N LEU A 104 3.08 7.34 -20.67
CA LEU A 104 1.91 6.48 -20.46
C LEU A 104 2.35 5.04 -20.26
N GLY A 105 1.73 4.36 -19.30
CA GLY A 105 1.74 2.91 -19.26
C GLY A 105 0.79 2.31 -20.31
N LYS A 106 0.79 0.98 -20.40
CA LYS A 106 -0.15 0.24 -21.24
C LYS A 106 -1.60 0.53 -20.83
N ASN A 107 -2.55 0.37 -21.75
CA ASN A 107 -4.00 0.46 -21.49
C ASN A 107 -4.52 1.83 -20.97
N MET A 108 -3.83 2.92 -21.33
CA MET A 108 -4.24 4.30 -21.05
C MET A 108 -5.12 4.92 -22.16
N GLN A 109 -6.25 4.28 -22.46
CA GLN A 109 -7.20 4.80 -23.47
C GLN A 109 -7.76 6.18 -23.06
N GLY A 110 -7.95 7.08 -24.03
CA GLY A 110 -8.48 8.43 -23.80
C GLY A 110 -7.45 9.47 -23.34
N PHE A 111 -6.19 9.07 -23.14
CA PHE A 111 -5.10 9.96 -22.73
C PHE A 111 -3.94 9.96 -23.74
N LYS A 112 -3.23 11.08 -23.82
CA LYS A 112 -2.03 11.23 -24.67
C LYS A 112 -0.92 12.02 -23.98
N ILE A 113 0.33 11.77 -24.38
CA ILE A 113 1.49 12.58 -23.96
C ILE A 113 1.26 14.03 -24.39
N GLY A 114 1.64 14.99 -23.54
CA GLY A 114 1.42 16.42 -23.70
C GLY A 114 0.03 16.91 -23.25
N GLN A 115 -0.86 16.02 -22.81
CA GLN A 115 -2.18 16.41 -22.32
C GLN A 115 -2.11 17.01 -20.92
N ARG A 116 -2.83 18.11 -20.72
CA ARG A 116 -3.00 18.80 -19.44
C ARG A 116 -4.07 18.10 -18.62
N VAL A 117 -3.78 17.79 -17.37
CA VAL A 117 -4.66 17.00 -16.49
C VAL A 117 -4.65 17.52 -15.05
N ALA A 118 -5.81 17.46 -14.40
CA ALA A 118 -5.91 17.43 -12.94
C ALA A 118 -5.71 15.98 -12.45
N CYS A 119 -5.11 15.84 -11.28
CA CYS A 119 -4.73 14.58 -10.66
C CYS A 119 -5.26 14.52 -9.23
N ALA A 120 -5.81 13.37 -8.84
CA ALA A 120 -6.32 13.10 -7.50
C ALA A 120 -5.71 11.84 -6.88
N GLY A 121 -6.01 11.62 -5.60
CA GLY A 121 -5.70 10.38 -4.88
C GLY A 121 -4.51 10.50 -3.93
N GLY A 122 -4.72 10.07 -2.67
CA GLY A 122 -3.64 9.99 -1.68
C GLY A 122 -2.63 8.92 -2.07
N GLY A 123 -1.35 9.27 -2.11
CA GLY A 123 -0.28 8.40 -2.61
C GLY A 123 -0.11 8.40 -4.13
N TYR A 124 -1.01 9.05 -4.88
CA TYR A 124 -0.93 9.20 -6.34
C TYR A 124 -0.63 10.66 -6.73
N ALA A 125 -1.49 11.59 -6.33
CA ALA A 125 -1.34 13.03 -6.61
C ALA A 125 -0.57 13.77 -5.49
N THR A 126 0.65 13.29 -5.22
CA THR A 126 1.50 13.80 -4.12
C THR A 126 2.17 15.14 -4.44
N HIS A 127 2.71 15.79 -3.42
CA HIS A 127 3.54 17.00 -3.54
C HIS A 127 4.94 16.67 -4.05
N ALA A 128 5.05 16.49 -5.36
CA ALA A 128 6.27 16.02 -6.01
C ALA A 128 6.36 16.58 -7.45
N GLU A 129 7.57 16.70 -8.00
CA GLU A 129 7.76 17.18 -9.38
C GLU A 129 7.12 16.24 -10.43
N TYR A 130 7.02 14.94 -10.13
CA TYR A 130 6.35 13.96 -10.99
C TYR A 130 5.46 13.02 -10.16
N ASN A 131 4.30 12.67 -10.70
CA ASN A 131 3.36 11.72 -10.09
C ASN A 131 2.99 10.62 -11.10
N VAL A 132 2.88 9.38 -10.63
CA VAL A 132 2.25 8.29 -11.40
C VAL A 132 0.81 8.17 -10.92
N VAL A 133 -0.14 8.42 -11.82
CA VAL A 133 -1.56 8.56 -11.49
C VAL A 133 -2.39 7.56 -12.31
N PRO A 134 -3.27 6.77 -11.68
CA PRO A 134 -4.20 5.88 -12.36
C PRO A 134 -5.21 6.63 -13.23
N ARG A 135 -5.69 5.97 -14.30
CA ARG A 135 -6.56 6.59 -15.30
C ARG A 135 -7.83 7.26 -14.73
N ASN A 136 -8.49 6.65 -13.75
CA ASN A 136 -9.74 7.17 -13.19
C ASN A 136 -9.53 8.35 -12.23
N LEU A 137 -8.28 8.60 -11.83
CA LEU A 137 -7.88 9.72 -10.98
C LEU A 137 -7.27 10.88 -11.80
N LEU A 138 -7.36 10.79 -13.13
CA LEU A 138 -6.96 11.83 -14.07
C LEU A 138 -8.19 12.48 -14.71
N THR A 139 -8.13 13.79 -14.88
CA THR A 139 -9.20 14.55 -15.55
C THR A 139 -8.59 15.55 -16.53
N PRO A 140 -8.90 15.46 -17.84
CA PRO A 140 -8.42 16.40 -18.84
C PRO A 140 -8.78 17.86 -18.54
N LEU A 141 -7.87 18.78 -18.81
CA LEU A 141 -8.07 20.22 -18.61
C LEU A 141 -8.42 20.95 -19.92
N PRO A 142 -9.51 21.74 -19.94
CA PRO A 142 -9.75 22.74 -20.98
C PRO A 142 -8.62 23.77 -21.06
N LYS A 143 -8.47 24.42 -22.23
CA LYS A 143 -7.39 25.40 -22.48
C LYS A 143 -7.43 26.58 -21.50
N ASN A 144 -8.62 27.02 -21.10
CA ASN A 144 -8.86 28.19 -20.24
C ASN A 144 -8.76 27.90 -18.73
N VAL A 145 -8.60 26.65 -18.30
CA VAL A 145 -8.35 26.32 -16.89
C VAL A 145 -6.85 26.19 -16.68
N ASP A 146 -6.25 27.08 -15.91
CA ASP A 146 -4.82 27.05 -15.56
C ASP A 146 -4.48 25.94 -14.54
N PHE A 147 -3.20 25.64 -14.34
CA PHE A 147 -2.78 24.54 -13.45
C PHE A 147 -3.00 24.84 -11.95
N GLU A 148 -2.86 26.10 -11.53
CA GLU A 148 -3.10 26.48 -10.14
C GLU A 148 -4.57 26.29 -9.78
N SER A 149 -5.47 26.72 -10.67
CA SER A 149 -6.90 26.48 -10.55
C SER A 149 -7.22 24.98 -10.57
N ALA A 150 -6.65 24.24 -11.53
CA ALA A 150 -6.88 22.80 -11.66
C ALA A 150 -6.43 21.99 -10.43
N ALA A 151 -5.45 22.47 -9.64
CA ALA A 151 -5.04 21.83 -8.40
C ALA A 151 -6.15 21.80 -7.32
N PHE A 152 -7.22 22.59 -7.48
CA PHE A 152 -8.40 22.57 -6.61
C PHE A 152 -9.41 21.46 -6.95
N THR A 153 -9.23 20.75 -8.08
CA THR A 153 -10.22 19.78 -8.59
C THR A 153 -10.63 18.74 -7.55
N THR A 154 -9.66 18.15 -6.83
CA THR A 154 -9.97 17.11 -5.83
C THR A 154 -10.75 17.66 -4.64
N LEU A 155 -10.41 18.86 -4.16
CA LEU A 155 -11.12 19.49 -3.05
C LEU A 155 -12.51 20.00 -3.47
N GLY A 156 -12.63 20.48 -4.71
CA GLY A 156 -13.93 20.80 -5.31
C GLY A 156 -14.82 19.57 -5.44
N ALA A 157 -14.24 18.40 -5.73
CA ALA A 157 -14.99 17.15 -5.80
C ALA A 157 -15.46 16.66 -4.43
N ILE A 158 -14.69 16.92 -3.36
CA ILE A 158 -15.14 16.69 -1.98
C ILE A 158 -16.36 17.57 -1.66
N ALA A 159 -16.27 18.87 -1.96
CA ALA A 159 -17.37 19.81 -1.78
C ALA A 159 -18.61 19.39 -2.60
N LEU A 160 -18.41 19.04 -3.88
CA LEU A 160 -19.47 18.63 -4.79
C LEU A 160 -20.13 17.31 -4.38
N HIS A 161 -19.37 16.36 -3.84
CA HIS A 161 -19.93 15.11 -3.35
C HIS A 161 -20.82 15.34 -2.13
N GLY A 162 -20.38 16.16 -1.17
CA GLY A 162 -21.20 16.58 -0.03
C GLY A 162 -22.50 17.26 -0.47
N PHE A 163 -22.42 18.17 -1.45
CA PHE A 163 -23.59 18.80 -2.07
C PHE A 163 -24.54 17.78 -2.73
N ARG A 164 -24.01 16.81 -3.48
CA ARG A 164 -24.82 15.78 -4.16
C ARG A 164 -25.54 14.85 -3.19
N LEU A 165 -24.91 14.48 -2.07
CA LEU A 165 -25.54 13.67 -1.03
C LEU A 165 -26.72 14.38 -0.34
N ALA A 166 -26.71 15.72 -0.32
CA ALA A 166 -27.83 16.48 0.20
C ALA A 166 -29.04 16.50 -0.74
N GLU A 167 -28.84 16.19 -2.03
CA GLU A 167 -29.88 16.20 -3.08
C GLU A 167 -30.74 17.49 -3.12
N PRO A 168 -30.13 18.69 -3.06
CA PRO A 168 -30.89 19.93 -3.03
C PRO A 168 -31.60 20.19 -4.36
N GLN A 169 -32.73 20.86 -4.27
CA GLN A 169 -33.55 21.26 -5.41
C GLN A 169 -33.37 22.76 -5.72
N LEU A 170 -33.72 23.14 -6.95
CA LEU A 170 -33.67 24.53 -7.40
C LEU A 170 -34.55 25.41 -6.50
N GLY A 171 -33.98 26.50 -5.98
CA GLY A 171 -34.67 27.45 -5.10
C GLY A 171 -34.71 27.07 -3.62
N GLU A 172 -34.20 25.90 -3.23
CA GLU A 172 -34.11 25.52 -1.81
C GLU A 172 -33.08 26.37 -1.04
N ASN A 173 -33.29 26.48 0.27
CA ASN A 173 -32.38 27.18 1.17
C ASN A 173 -31.31 26.22 1.69
N VAL A 174 -30.04 26.56 1.45
CA VAL A 174 -28.88 25.77 1.84
C VAL A 174 -28.00 26.56 2.81
N ALA A 175 -27.69 26.00 3.97
CA ALA A 175 -26.69 26.55 4.89
C ALA A 175 -25.35 25.83 4.73
N VAL A 176 -24.25 26.57 4.77
CA VAL A 176 -22.89 26.00 4.78
C VAL A 176 -22.17 26.43 6.05
N ILE A 177 -21.90 25.48 6.96
CA ILE A 177 -21.23 25.73 8.23
C ILE A 177 -19.73 25.46 8.09
N GLY A 178 -18.91 26.49 8.29
CA GLY A 178 -17.45 26.46 8.12
C GLY A 178 -17.04 26.85 6.70
N LEU A 179 -16.74 28.13 6.48
CA LEU A 179 -16.22 28.73 5.25
C LEU A 179 -14.68 28.66 5.17
N GLY A 180 -14.13 27.49 5.49
CA GLY A 180 -12.78 27.12 5.08
C GLY A 180 -12.71 26.88 3.56
N LEU A 181 -11.66 26.20 3.10
CA LEU A 181 -11.46 25.97 1.67
C LEU A 181 -12.59 25.13 1.05
N VAL A 182 -12.97 24.03 1.68
CA VAL A 182 -14.10 23.19 1.23
C VAL A 182 -15.42 23.96 1.33
N GLY A 183 -15.66 24.69 2.42
CA GLY A 183 -16.89 25.47 2.59
C GLY A 183 -17.08 26.56 1.55
N LEU A 184 -16.02 27.31 1.22
CA LEU A 184 -16.04 28.33 0.17
C LEU A 184 -16.25 27.75 -1.23
N LEU A 185 -15.85 26.50 -1.47
CA LEU A 185 -16.20 25.78 -2.69
C LEU A 185 -17.68 25.35 -2.65
N THR A 186 -18.14 24.74 -1.54
CA THR A 186 -19.52 24.28 -1.37
C THR A 186 -20.55 25.39 -1.55
N ILE A 187 -20.33 26.57 -0.95
CA ILE A 187 -21.27 27.70 -1.06
C ILE A 187 -21.40 28.21 -2.50
N GLN A 188 -20.29 28.23 -3.26
CA GLN A 188 -20.31 28.58 -4.69
C GLN A 188 -21.05 27.52 -5.51
N LEU A 189 -20.84 26.24 -5.21
CA LEU A 189 -21.53 25.13 -5.89
C LEU A 189 -23.04 25.17 -5.66
N ALA A 190 -23.48 25.42 -4.43
CA ALA A 190 -24.89 25.54 -4.10
C ALA A 190 -25.53 26.76 -4.79
N ALA A 191 -24.86 27.90 -4.81
CA ALA A 191 -25.35 29.09 -5.52
C ALA A 191 -25.41 28.85 -7.04
N ALA A 192 -24.39 28.19 -7.62
CA ALA A 192 -24.35 27.85 -9.04
C ALA A 192 -25.43 26.83 -9.46
N ALA A 193 -25.95 26.04 -8.51
CA ALA A 193 -27.08 25.14 -8.69
C ALA A 193 -28.45 25.84 -8.55
N GLY A 194 -28.47 27.14 -8.22
CA GLY A 194 -29.67 27.94 -8.07
C GLY A 194 -30.36 27.79 -6.71
N CYS A 195 -29.63 27.37 -5.68
CA CYS A 195 -30.09 27.42 -4.29
C CYS A 195 -29.90 28.82 -3.69
N ASN A 196 -30.70 29.16 -2.68
CA ASN A 196 -30.47 30.32 -1.82
C ASN A 196 -29.51 29.91 -0.71
N VAL A 197 -28.32 30.53 -0.63
CA VAL A 197 -27.25 30.01 0.21
C VAL A 197 -26.79 31.00 1.26
N LEU A 198 -26.67 30.53 2.51
CA LEU A 198 -26.09 31.28 3.62
C LEU A 198 -24.85 30.58 4.15
N GLY A 199 -23.71 31.27 4.13
CA GLY A 199 -22.47 30.81 4.74
C GLY A 199 -22.38 31.18 6.23
N ILE A 200 -21.81 30.31 7.05
CA ILE A 200 -21.60 30.56 8.48
C ILE A 200 -20.14 30.25 8.84
N ASP A 201 -19.43 31.19 9.43
CA ASP A 201 -18.04 30.98 9.89
C ASP A 201 -17.73 31.73 11.20
N LEU A 202 -16.62 31.36 11.84
CA LEU A 202 -16.10 32.04 13.03
C LEU A 202 -15.19 33.22 12.66
N ASP A 203 -14.49 33.15 11.52
CA ASP A 203 -13.50 34.14 11.08
C ASP A 203 -14.17 35.21 10.17
N PRO A 204 -14.22 36.48 10.61
CA PRO A 204 -14.75 37.59 9.82
C PRO A 204 -14.07 37.76 8.46
N LYS A 205 -12.82 37.32 8.30
CA LYS A 205 -12.11 37.37 7.01
C LYS A 205 -12.71 36.40 5.99
N ARG A 206 -13.20 35.24 6.43
CA ARG A 206 -13.89 34.27 5.56
C ARG A 206 -15.22 34.79 5.08
N ILE A 207 -15.96 35.45 5.97
CA ILE A 207 -17.22 36.11 5.66
C ILE A 207 -17.00 37.19 4.61
N LYS A 208 -16.01 38.07 4.83
CA LYS A 208 -15.66 39.12 3.86
C LYS A 208 -15.28 38.53 2.50
N LEU A 209 -14.52 37.43 2.48
CA LEU A 209 -14.15 36.73 1.25
C LEU A 209 -15.36 36.10 0.53
N ALA A 210 -16.32 35.55 1.26
CA ALA A 210 -17.58 35.08 0.67
C ALA A 210 -18.32 36.25 -0.01
N SER A 211 -18.37 37.41 0.64
CA SER A 211 -18.99 38.61 0.07
C SER A 211 -18.31 39.09 -1.22
N THR A 212 -16.97 39.02 -1.32
CA THR A 212 -16.27 39.37 -2.58
C THR A 212 -16.54 38.38 -3.72
N LEU A 213 -17.02 37.17 -3.39
CA LEU A 213 -17.51 36.18 -4.36
C LEU A 213 -19.00 36.36 -4.69
N GLY A 214 -19.67 37.36 -4.11
CA GLY A 214 -21.10 37.62 -4.30
C GLY A 214 -22.01 36.72 -3.46
N LEU A 215 -21.51 36.18 -2.35
CA LEU A 215 -22.23 35.23 -1.51
C LEU A 215 -22.50 35.82 -0.12
N GLU A 216 -23.67 35.49 0.43
CA GLU A 216 -24.07 35.93 1.77
C GLU A 216 -23.44 35.02 2.83
N ALA A 217 -22.87 35.64 3.87
CA ALA A 217 -22.29 34.91 4.99
C ALA A 217 -22.39 35.71 6.29
N VAL A 218 -22.47 34.99 7.41
CA VAL A 218 -22.61 35.55 8.75
C VAL A 218 -21.66 34.89 9.76
N THR A 219 -21.44 35.56 10.88
CA THR A 219 -20.67 35.00 11.99
C THR A 219 -21.49 33.95 12.73
N ARG A 220 -20.83 32.98 13.35
CA ARG A 220 -21.49 31.97 14.22
C ARG A 220 -22.41 32.60 15.28
N GLN A 221 -22.02 33.74 15.86
CA GLN A 221 -22.81 34.44 16.88
C GLN A 221 -24.17 34.93 16.35
N ASN A 222 -24.23 35.31 15.08
CA ASN A 222 -25.44 35.79 14.41
C ASN A 222 -26.16 34.69 13.62
N ALA A 223 -25.65 33.45 13.65
CA ALA A 223 -26.11 32.40 12.76
C ALA A 223 -27.60 32.09 12.94
N GLU A 224 -28.10 31.97 14.17
CA GLU A 224 -29.50 31.61 14.43
C GLU A 224 -30.47 32.72 14.00
N SER A 225 -30.19 33.98 14.39
CA SER A 225 -31.04 35.12 14.02
C SER A 225 -31.01 35.40 12.52
N ALA A 226 -29.84 35.32 11.88
CA ALA A 226 -29.71 35.46 10.44
C ALA A 226 -30.39 34.31 9.69
N SER A 227 -30.28 33.07 10.19
CA SER A 227 -30.96 31.90 9.61
C SER A 227 -32.47 32.08 9.62
N SER A 228 -33.02 32.54 10.75
CA SER A 228 -34.44 32.84 10.89
C SER A 228 -34.89 33.94 9.92
N ALA A 229 -34.13 35.03 9.80
CA ALA A 229 -34.45 36.10 8.85
C ALA A 229 -34.38 35.63 7.39
N PHE A 230 -33.28 34.94 7.02
CA PHE A 230 -33.02 34.45 5.67
C PHE A 230 -34.07 33.46 5.19
N THR A 231 -34.52 32.57 6.08
CA THR A 231 -35.49 31.51 5.74
C THR A 231 -36.95 31.90 6.05
N ALA A 232 -37.21 33.14 6.48
CA ALA A 232 -38.52 33.57 6.99
C ALA A 232 -39.09 32.63 8.08
N ASN A 233 -38.23 32.26 9.03
CA ASN A 233 -38.48 31.33 10.15
C ASN A 233 -38.84 29.89 9.74
N ARG A 234 -38.62 29.50 8.49
CA ARG A 234 -38.87 28.11 8.04
C ARG A 234 -37.72 27.16 8.40
N GLY A 235 -36.50 27.67 8.50
CA GLY A 235 -35.28 26.86 8.59
C GLY A 235 -34.76 26.41 7.20
N PHE A 236 -33.56 25.84 7.20
CA PHE A 236 -32.88 25.39 5.97
C PHE A 236 -33.32 23.98 5.56
N ASP A 237 -33.53 23.79 4.25
CA ASP A 237 -33.81 22.50 3.63
C ASP A 237 -32.61 21.56 3.75
N VAL A 238 -31.42 22.13 3.57
CA VAL A 238 -30.13 21.43 3.59
C VAL A 238 -29.13 22.22 4.44
N VAL A 239 -28.38 21.52 5.27
CA VAL A 239 -27.22 22.06 5.98
C VAL A 239 -25.98 21.22 5.66
N ILE A 240 -24.94 21.84 5.11
CA ILE A 240 -23.67 21.17 4.79
C ILE A 240 -22.59 21.67 5.75
N ILE A 241 -22.05 20.75 6.55
CA ILE A 241 -21.00 21.02 7.53
C ILE A 241 -19.63 20.78 6.88
N CYS A 242 -18.86 21.85 6.71
CA CYS A 242 -17.51 21.85 6.13
C CYS A 242 -16.42 22.23 7.15
N ALA A 243 -16.78 22.35 8.44
CA ALA A 243 -15.86 22.71 9.53
C ALA A 243 -14.85 21.58 9.85
N ASP A 244 -13.70 21.96 10.41
CA ASP A 244 -12.66 21.07 10.94
C ASP A 244 -12.44 21.40 12.42
N THR A 245 -13.06 20.64 13.32
CA THR A 245 -13.04 20.88 14.77
C THR A 245 -13.41 19.63 15.57
N SER A 246 -12.89 19.49 16.79
CA SER A 246 -13.35 18.45 17.72
C SER A 246 -14.68 18.79 18.40
N SER A 247 -15.16 20.04 18.26
CA SER A 247 -16.42 20.51 18.85
C SER A 247 -17.64 19.87 18.18
N ASN A 248 -18.71 19.73 18.96
CA ASN A 248 -20.02 19.30 18.49
C ASN A 248 -20.90 20.46 18.00
N ASP A 249 -20.46 21.71 18.21
CA ASP A 249 -21.20 22.93 17.86
C ASP A 249 -21.72 22.96 16.40
N PRO A 250 -20.96 22.54 15.36
CA PRO A 250 -21.49 22.53 14.00
C PRO A 250 -22.68 21.59 13.81
N VAL A 251 -22.71 20.44 14.51
CA VAL A 251 -23.81 19.47 14.44
C VAL A 251 -25.03 19.95 15.23
N GLU A 252 -24.79 20.59 16.37
CA GLU A 252 -25.85 21.23 17.17
C GLU A 252 -26.51 22.37 16.42
N LEU A 253 -25.71 23.31 15.90
CA LEU A 253 -26.21 24.43 15.10
C LEU A 253 -26.99 23.94 13.88
N ALA A 254 -26.48 22.92 13.18
CA ALA A 254 -27.19 22.35 12.03
C ALA A 254 -28.59 21.88 12.39
N GLY A 255 -28.78 21.22 13.55
CA GLY A 255 -30.10 20.82 14.04
C GLY A 255 -31.01 22.01 14.39
N VAL A 256 -30.43 23.09 14.93
CA VAL A 256 -31.17 24.30 15.30
C VAL A 256 -31.71 25.03 14.06
N ILE A 257 -30.86 25.26 13.06
CA ILE A 257 -31.22 26.06 11.87
C ILE A 257 -31.93 25.25 10.78
N ALA A 258 -31.88 23.91 10.87
CA ALA A 258 -32.61 23.02 9.97
C ALA A 258 -34.13 23.16 10.12
N ARG A 259 -34.86 23.03 9.01
CA ARG A 259 -36.31 22.85 9.05
C ARG A 259 -36.69 21.43 9.49
N ASP A 260 -37.99 21.23 9.71
CA ASP A 260 -38.57 19.88 9.79
C ASP A 260 -38.30 19.10 8.50
N ARG A 261 -37.83 17.85 8.62
CA ARG A 261 -37.40 16.92 7.56
C ARG A 261 -36.26 17.44 6.68
N ALA A 262 -35.37 18.25 7.25
CA ALA A 262 -34.16 18.68 6.58
C ALA A 262 -33.10 17.57 6.47
N LYS A 263 -32.11 17.79 5.59
CA LYS A 263 -30.91 16.95 5.47
C LYS A 263 -29.68 17.70 5.98
N VAL A 264 -28.89 17.02 6.81
CA VAL A 264 -27.59 17.50 7.29
C VAL A 264 -26.49 16.60 6.73
N VAL A 265 -25.51 17.19 6.04
CA VAL A 265 -24.37 16.46 5.46
C VAL A 265 -23.06 16.92 6.10
N ALA A 266 -22.38 16.04 6.82
CA ALA A 266 -21.04 16.27 7.33
C ALA A 266 -20.00 15.94 6.26
N THR A 267 -19.32 16.97 5.75
CA THR A 267 -18.20 16.84 4.80
C THR A 267 -16.85 17.14 5.46
N GLY A 268 -16.84 18.01 6.47
CA GLY A 268 -15.67 18.26 7.32
C GLY A 268 -15.55 17.30 8.50
N ALA A 269 -14.44 17.37 9.22
CA ALA A 269 -14.20 16.58 10.42
C ALA A 269 -14.76 17.32 11.65
N VAL A 270 -15.87 16.83 12.19
CA VAL A 270 -16.57 17.43 13.35
C VAL A 270 -16.88 16.40 14.43
N GLY A 271 -17.24 16.86 15.64
CA GLY A 271 -17.88 15.98 16.62
C GLY A 271 -19.15 15.36 16.03
N LEU A 272 -19.37 14.07 16.26
CA LEU A 272 -20.52 13.30 15.71
C LEU A 272 -21.54 12.91 16.79
N ASN A 273 -21.64 13.69 17.87
CA ASN A 273 -22.61 13.44 18.93
C ASN A 273 -23.95 14.10 18.58
N ILE A 274 -24.79 13.39 17.84
CA ILE A 274 -26.05 13.93 17.30
C ILE A 274 -27.04 14.22 18.44
N PRO A 275 -27.49 15.48 18.65
CA PRO A 275 -28.44 15.82 19.71
C PRO A 275 -29.82 15.20 19.44
N ARG A 276 -30.13 14.10 20.13
CA ARG A 276 -31.32 13.27 19.87
C ARG A 276 -32.62 14.09 19.82
N LYS A 277 -32.86 14.98 20.78
CA LYS A 277 -34.15 15.69 20.91
C LYS A 277 -34.51 16.44 19.62
N ILE A 278 -33.66 17.36 19.17
CA ILE A 278 -33.96 18.22 18.03
C ILE A 278 -33.95 17.45 16.70
N TYR A 279 -33.03 16.50 16.52
CA TYR A 279 -32.98 15.68 15.31
C TYR A 279 -34.17 14.72 15.22
N TYR A 280 -34.65 14.21 16.36
CA TYR A 280 -35.85 13.36 16.42
C TYR A 280 -37.13 14.16 16.18
N GLU A 281 -37.32 15.28 16.89
CA GLU A 281 -38.52 16.12 16.78
C GLU A 281 -38.73 16.67 15.36
N LYS A 282 -37.64 17.01 14.67
CA LYS A 282 -37.66 17.51 13.28
C LYS A 282 -37.45 16.43 12.23
N GLU A 283 -37.32 15.15 12.60
CA GLU A 283 -37.06 14.05 11.66
C GLU A 283 -35.87 14.33 10.70
N ILE A 284 -34.76 14.88 11.23
CA ILE A 284 -33.62 15.30 10.41
C ILE A 284 -32.78 14.09 10.00
N SER A 285 -32.48 13.99 8.70
CA SER A 285 -31.54 13.01 8.17
C SER A 285 -30.10 13.50 8.32
N PHE A 286 -29.20 12.69 8.88
CA PHE A 286 -27.78 13.01 9.00
C PHE A 286 -26.93 12.06 8.16
N ILE A 287 -26.08 12.61 7.28
CA ILE A 287 -25.25 11.86 6.34
C ILE A 287 -23.79 12.23 6.57
N ASN A 288 -22.92 11.23 6.72
CA ASN A 288 -21.48 11.41 6.74
C ASN A 288 -20.91 11.22 5.33
N SER A 289 -20.36 12.27 4.74
CA SER A 289 -19.90 12.28 3.35
C SER A 289 -18.57 11.53 3.18
N ARG A 290 -18.47 10.75 2.10
CA ARG A 290 -17.25 10.00 1.76
C ARG A 290 -16.40 10.77 0.76
N SER A 291 -15.47 11.60 1.24
CA SER A 291 -14.42 12.23 0.41
C SER A 291 -14.98 12.76 -0.94
N TYR A 292 -14.38 12.40 -2.07
CA TYR A 292 -14.82 12.76 -3.42
C TYR A 292 -15.75 11.74 -4.11
N GLY A 293 -16.33 10.79 -3.36
CA GLY A 293 -17.50 10.01 -3.79
C GLY A 293 -17.29 8.53 -4.15
N PRO A 294 -18.26 7.91 -4.86
CA PRO A 294 -18.21 6.52 -5.31
C PRO A 294 -16.97 6.21 -6.16
N GLY A 295 -16.32 5.09 -5.87
CA GLY A 295 -14.97 4.74 -6.32
C GLY A 295 -13.95 4.77 -5.18
N ARG A 296 -14.20 5.58 -4.14
CA ARG A 296 -13.23 5.73 -3.06
C ARG A 296 -13.12 4.48 -2.22
N TYR A 297 -11.88 4.03 -2.03
CA TYR A 297 -11.53 2.80 -1.33
C TYR A 297 -11.88 1.52 -2.11
N ASP A 298 -12.17 1.64 -3.41
CA ASP A 298 -12.33 0.51 -4.32
C ASP A 298 -11.12 0.43 -5.26
N SER A 299 -10.27 -0.58 -5.04
CA SER A 299 -9.06 -0.78 -5.84
C SER A 299 -9.37 -1.10 -7.31
N ASN A 300 -10.53 -1.69 -7.62
CA ASN A 300 -10.90 -1.92 -9.01
C ASN A 300 -11.16 -0.60 -9.74
N TYR A 301 -11.76 0.37 -9.05
CA TYR A 301 -11.99 1.70 -9.59
C TYR A 301 -10.71 2.55 -9.62
N GLU A 302 -10.05 2.72 -8.47
CA GLU A 302 -8.92 3.64 -8.32
C GLU A 302 -7.65 3.09 -8.99
N GLU A 303 -7.32 1.81 -8.80
CA GLU A 303 -6.03 1.26 -9.25
C GLU A 303 -6.12 0.54 -10.59
N ASN A 304 -7.13 -0.34 -10.76
CA ASN A 304 -7.34 -1.08 -12.00
C ASN A 304 -8.07 -0.26 -13.07
N GLY A 305 -8.58 0.91 -12.70
CA GLY A 305 -9.24 1.85 -13.60
C GLY A 305 -10.61 1.41 -14.08
N VAL A 306 -11.21 0.34 -13.56
CA VAL A 306 -12.53 -0.15 -13.99
C VAL A 306 -13.62 0.80 -13.48
N ASP A 307 -14.21 1.61 -14.36
CA ASP A 307 -15.32 2.51 -13.99
C ASP A 307 -16.61 1.71 -13.78
N TYR A 308 -17.52 2.26 -12.98
CA TYR A 308 -18.84 1.71 -12.79
C TYR A 308 -19.71 1.98 -14.01
N PRO A 309 -20.63 1.06 -14.36
CA PRO A 309 -21.61 1.31 -15.40
C PRO A 309 -22.35 2.65 -15.19
N LEU A 310 -22.32 3.51 -16.22
CA LEU A 310 -22.78 4.91 -16.14
C LEU A 310 -24.22 5.04 -15.61
N GLY A 311 -25.11 4.12 -15.98
CA GLY A 311 -26.52 4.12 -15.59
C GLY A 311 -26.78 3.69 -14.15
N TYR A 312 -25.84 3.00 -13.49
CA TYR A 312 -26.00 2.54 -12.11
C TYR A 312 -25.41 3.53 -11.11
N ILE A 313 -24.21 4.01 -11.40
CA ILE A 313 -23.55 5.04 -10.59
C ILE A 313 -23.32 6.22 -11.51
N ARG A 314 -24.09 7.30 -11.37
CA ARG A 314 -23.99 8.50 -12.25
C ARG A 314 -22.81 9.42 -11.91
N TRP A 315 -22.39 9.45 -10.64
CA TRP A 315 -21.35 10.35 -10.17
C TRP A 315 -20.27 9.59 -9.42
N THR A 316 -19.24 9.17 -10.13
CA THR A 316 -18.00 8.63 -9.55
C THR A 316 -17.01 9.75 -9.28
N GLU A 317 -15.89 9.44 -8.63
CA GLU A 317 -14.81 10.40 -8.40
C GLU A 317 -14.38 11.12 -9.68
N GLY A 318 -14.04 10.37 -10.74
CA GLY A 318 -13.63 10.92 -12.02
C GLY A 318 -14.66 11.88 -12.63
N ARG A 319 -15.95 11.58 -12.45
CA ARG A 319 -17.05 12.44 -12.92
C ARG A 319 -17.31 13.63 -12.00
N ASN A 320 -17.00 13.54 -10.71
CA ASN A 320 -16.94 14.69 -9.82
C ASN A 320 -15.79 15.62 -10.22
N PHE A 321 -14.60 15.07 -10.52
CA PHE A 321 -13.45 15.84 -10.97
C PHE A 321 -13.75 16.58 -12.28
N GLN A 322 -14.31 15.90 -13.28
CA GLN A 322 -14.69 16.52 -14.55
C GLN A 322 -15.70 17.66 -14.33
N ALA A 323 -16.75 17.45 -13.53
CA ALA A 323 -17.74 18.48 -13.27
C ALA A 323 -17.13 19.72 -12.59
N VAL A 324 -16.17 19.55 -11.69
CA VAL A 324 -15.47 20.67 -11.03
C VAL A 324 -14.61 21.44 -12.04
N VAL A 325 -13.90 20.73 -12.92
CA VAL A 325 -13.12 21.35 -14.01
C VAL A 325 -14.03 22.15 -14.95
N ASP A 326 -15.20 21.61 -15.30
CA ASP A 326 -16.17 22.27 -16.16
C ASP A 326 -16.76 23.54 -15.50
N LEU A 327 -17.00 23.50 -14.19
CA LEU A 327 -17.48 24.66 -13.42
C LEU A 327 -16.40 25.75 -13.29
N MET A 328 -15.13 25.38 -13.17
CA MET A 328 -14.02 26.34 -13.24
C MET A 328 -13.91 26.95 -14.64
N SER A 329 -14.00 26.12 -15.68
CA SER A 329 -13.93 26.54 -17.08
C SER A 329 -15.03 27.55 -17.45
N THR A 330 -16.24 27.33 -16.95
CA THR A 330 -17.39 28.22 -17.18
C THR A 330 -17.43 29.43 -16.23
N GLY A 331 -16.46 29.56 -15.32
CA GLY A 331 -16.37 30.67 -14.37
C GLY A 331 -17.38 30.62 -13.21
N LYS A 332 -18.15 29.53 -13.09
CA LYS A 332 -19.12 29.31 -12.00
C LYS A 332 -18.45 28.94 -10.68
N LEU A 333 -17.24 28.38 -10.73
CA LEU A 333 -16.42 28.10 -9.56
C LEU A 333 -15.11 28.91 -9.64
N LYS A 334 -14.96 29.91 -8.77
CA LYS A 334 -13.82 30.82 -8.75
C LYS A 334 -12.88 30.44 -7.61
N VAL A 335 -11.71 29.90 -7.97
CA VAL A 335 -10.73 29.40 -6.99
C VAL A 335 -9.53 30.32 -6.80
N GLN A 336 -9.23 31.19 -7.77
CA GLN A 336 -8.11 32.14 -7.70
C GLN A 336 -8.14 33.03 -6.43
N PRO A 337 -9.29 33.62 -6.02
CA PRO A 337 -9.37 34.40 -4.78
C PRO A 337 -9.14 33.58 -3.50
N LEU A 338 -9.20 32.24 -3.58
CA LEU A 338 -9.00 31.35 -2.44
C LEU A 338 -7.51 31.05 -2.19
N ILE A 339 -6.63 31.35 -3.16
CA ILE A 339 -5.19 31.13 -3.04
C ILE A 339 -4.60 32.26 -2.20
N SER A 340 -4.07 31.93 -1.03
CA SER A 340 -3.40 32.90 -0.16
C SER A 340 -1.88 32.81 -0.20
N HIS A 341 -1.31 31.64 -0.52
CA HIS A 341 0.15 31.46 -0.59
C HIS A 341 0.55 30.60 -1.78
N ARG A 342 1.75 30.89 -2.30
CA ARG A 342 2.47 30.09 -3.29
C ARG A 342 3.89 29.86 -2.77
N PHE A 343 4.29 28.60 -2.69
CA PHE A 343 5.65 28.22 -2.35
C PHE A 343 6.22 27.37 -3.48
N PRO A 344 7.43 27.64 -3.99
CA PRO A 344 8.12 26.66 -4.81
C PRO A 344 8.36 25.38 -3.99
N ILE A 345 8.41 24.20 -4.62
CA ILE A 345 8.60 22.92 -3.93
C ILE A 345 9.82 22.92 -2.99
N GLU A 346 10.88 23.65 -3.31
CA GLU A 346 12.05 23.88 -2.46
C GLU A 346 11.74 24.46 -1.08
N LYS A 347 10.66 25.23 -0.98
CA LYS A 347 10.17 25.86 0.25
C LYS A 347 8.95 25.13 0.81
N GLY A 348 8.68 23.89 0.38
CA GLY A 348 7.57 23.08 0.86
C GLY A 348 7.52 22.93 2.38
N ILE A 349 8.68 22.86 3.06
CA ILE A 349 8.73 22.82 4.53
C ILE A 349 8.10 24.08 5.15
N GLN A 350 8.36 25.27 4.58
CA GLN A 350 7.79 26.54 5.06
C GLN A 350 6.28 26.59 4.86
N ALA A 351 5.76 25.98 3.78
CA ALA A 351 4.33 25.84 3.58
C ALA A 351 3.68 25.07 4.74
N TYR A 352 4.33 24.02 5.24
CA TYR A 352 3.84 23.23 6.36
C TYR A 352 3.97 23.94 7.71
N GLU A 353 5.01 24.76 7.88
CA GLU A 353 5.13 25.63 9.07
C GLU A 353 3.97 26.64 9.15
N VAL A 354 3.47 27.13 8.01
CA VAL A 354 2.28 27.99 7.94
C VAL A 354 1.02 27.20 8.32
N ILE A 355 0.74 26.04 7.70
CA ILE A 355 -0.51 25.32 7.96
C ILE A 355 -0.58 24.70 9.36
N THR A 356 0.56 24.35 9.96
CA THR A 356 0.65 23.82 11.32
C THR A 356 0.64 24.92 12.39
N GLY A 357 0.64 26.20 11.99
CA GLY A 357 0.61 27.33 12.91
C GLY A 357 1.94 27.61 13.61
N LYS A 358 3.04 26.93 13.25
CA LYS A 358 4.39 27.27 13.71
C LYS A 358 4.79 28.67 13.26
N LYS A 359 4.33 29.07 12.09
CA LYS A 359 4.34 30.46 11.62
C LYS A 359 2.94 31.04 11.79
N LYS A 360 2.81 32.10 12.61
CA LYS A 360 1.52 32.75 12.90
C LYS A 360 1.06 33.63 11.73
N GLU A 361 0.75 32.99 10.61
CA GLU A 361 0.25 33.63 9.39
C GLU A 361 -1.13 33.06 9.02
N SER A 362 -2.04 33.92 8.56
CA SER A 362 -3.38 33.49 8.13
C SER A 362 -3.30 32.89 6.73
N PHE A 363 -3.80 31.66 6.55
CA PHE A 363 -3.77 30.95 5.27
C PHE A 363 -5.17 30.46 4.85
N LEU A 364 -5.35 30.14 3.56
CA LEU A 364 -6.56 29.52 3.00
C LEU A 364 -6.17 28.40 2.02
N GLY A 365 -5.96 28.73 0.75
CA GLY A 365 -5.36 27.86 -0.25
C GLY A 365 -3.85 28.08 -0.28
N VAL A 366 -3.09 27.02 -0.03
CA VAL A 366 -1.63 27.02 -0.10
C VAL A 366 -1.22 26.15 -1.27
N LEU A 367 -0.62 26.76 -2.29
CA LEU A 367 -0.12 26.04 -3.45
C LEU A 367 1.38 25.80 -3.33
N LEU A 368 1.79 24.59 -3.75
CA LEU A 368 3.17 24.32 -4.13
C LEU A 368 3.29 24.43 -5.65
N THR A 369 4.28 25.18 -6.11
CA THR A 369 4.59 25.38 -7.53
C THR A 369 5.89 24.67 -7.90
N TYR A 370 5.99 24.29 -9.17
CA TYR A 370 7.07 23.49 -9.69
C TYR A 370 7.65 24.19 -10.92
N ASP A 371 8.97 24.19 -11.03
CA ASP A 371 9.66 24.86 -12.12
C ASP A 371 9.62 23.99 -13.38
N GLU A 372 8.91 24.44 -14.41
CA GLU A 372 8.79 23.71 -15.67
C GLU A 372 10.11 23.67 -16.46
N ALA A 373 11.02 24.62 -16.22
CA ALA A 373 12.24 24.85 -17.01
C ALA A 373 13.47 24.06 -16.54
N LYS A 374 13.40 23.32 -15.42
CA LYS A 374 14.53 22.49 -14.95
C LYS A 374 14.77 21.29 -15.86
N GLU A 375 16.05 20.91 -15.97
CA GLU A 375 16.51 19.71 -16.66
C GLU A 375 15.69 18.47 -16.30
N GLU A 376 15.53 17.59 -17.28
CA GLU A 376 14.79 16.34 -17.14
C GLU A 376 15.41 15.49 -16.02
N ARG A 377 14.59 15.15 -15.01
CA ARG A 377 15.07 14.37 -13.87
C ARG A 377 15.15 12.90 -14.27
N GLY A 378 16.30 12.28 -14.00
CA GLY A 378 16.51 10.86 -14.29
C GLY A 378 15.73 9.92 -13.37
N LYS A 379 15.65 8.66 -13.80
CA LYS A 379 15.12 7.53 -13.03
C LYS A 379 16.12 6.99 -11.99
N LYS A 380 17.31 7.57 -11.88
CA LYS A 380 18.40 7.11 -11.01
C LYS A 380 18.89 8.28 -10.16
N ILE A 381 19.18 7.99 -8.90
CA ILE A 381 19.89 8.90 -7.99
C ILE A 381 21.10 8.19 -7.42
N GLU A 382 22.23 8.88 -7.34
CA GLU A 382 23.46 8.34 -6.77
C GLU A 382 23.61 8.78 -5.32
N PHE A 383 24.13 7.89 -4.49
CA PHE A 383 24.46 8.16 -3.11
C PHE A 383 25.98 8.36 -2.98
N PRO A 384 26.43 9.29 -2.12
CA PRO A 384 27.85 9.42 -1.82
C PRO A 384 28.39 8.10 -1.26
N SER A 385 29.28 7.43 -1.98
CA SER A 385 29.88 6.19 -1.52
C SER A 385 31.15 6.46 -0.71
N THR A 386 31.21 5.93 0.51
CA THR A 386 32.38 6.03 1.39
C THR A 386 33.07 4.67 1.63
N VAL A 387 32.70 3.60 0.92
CA VAL A 387 33.22 2.25 1.21
C VAL A 387 33.61 1.51 -0.06
N HIS A 388 34.91 1.44 -0.34
CA HIS A 388 35.48 0.43 -1.23
C HIS A 388 35.54 -0.92 -0.51
N ARG A 389 34.95 -1.96 -1.14
CA ARG A 389 35.04 -3.36 -0.67
C ARG A 389 35.88 -4.18 -1.67
N PRO A 390 36.50 -5.29 -1.24
CA PRO A 390 37.36 -6.12 -2.09
C PRO A 390 36.64 -6.68 -3.34
N SER A 391 37.41 -7.03 -4.37
CA SER A 391 36.91 -7.48 -5.69
C SER A 391 36.16 -8.83 -5.67
N SER A 392 36.30 -9.65 -4.62
CA SER A 392 35.69 -10.97 -4.45
C SER A 392 34.27 -10.98 -3.87
N THR A 393 33.58 -9.83 -3.88
CA THR A 393 32.25 -9.67 -3.28
C THR A 393 31.12 -9.84 -4.30
N VAL A 394 30.00 -10.44 -3.87
CA VAL A 394 28.76 -10.54 -4.63
C VAL A 394 28.18 -9.14 -4.79
N LYS A 395 28.16 -8.63 -6.02
CA LYS A 395 27.70 -7.27 -6.34
C LYS A 395 26.21 -7.29 -6.62
N LEU A 396 25.45 -6.87 -5.61
CA LEU A 396 24.01 -7.07 -5.54
C LEU A 396 23.23 -5.86 -6.04
N GLY A 397 22.34 -6.12 -6.99
CA GLY A 397 21.16 -5.33 -7.28
C GLY A 397 19.94 -5.86 -6.55
N VAL A 398 19.06 -5.00 -6.06
CA VAL A 398 17.78 -5.40 -5.44
C VAL A 398 16.61 -4.83 -6.22
N LEU A 399 15.68 -5.68 -6.62
CA LEU A 399 14.40 -5.30 -7.20
C LEU A 399 13.31 -5.48 -6.13
N GLY A 400 12.70 -4.39 -5.68
CA GLY A 400 11.70 -4.40 -4.63
C GLY A 400 12.22 -3.90 -3.28
N ALA A 401 11.71 -2.75 -2.86
CA ALA A 401 12.01 -2.12 -1.57
C ALA A 401 10.79 -2.19 -0.62
N GLY A 402 10.06 -3.31 -0.63
CA GLY A 402 8.86 -3.51 0.16
C GLY A 402 9.12 -3.68 1.66
N LEU A 403 8.05 -3.83 2.43
CA LEU A 403 8.13 -3.99 3.89
C LEU A 403 8.97 -5.20 4.30
N TYR A 404 8.75 -6.37 3.68
CA TYR A 404 9.48 -7.60 3.99
C TYR A 404 10.98 -7.48 3.67
N ALA A 405 11.34 -6.90 2.53
CA ALA A 405 12.73 -6.61 2.18
C ALA A 405 13.41 -5.76 3.26
N ASN A 406 12.75 -4.67 3.68
CA ASN A 406 13.27 -3.74 4.70
C ASN A 406 13.33 -4.34 6.11
N SER A 407 12.38 -5.20 6.48
CA SER A 407 12.28 -5.74 7.84
C SER A 407 13.14 -6.97 8.07
N THR A 408 13.40 -7.75 7.02
CA THR A 408 13.97 -9.10 7.15
C THR A 408 15.26 -9.26 6.34
N LEU A 409 15.18 -9.19 5.01
CA LEU A 409 16.31 -9.56 4.14
C LEU A 409 17.42 -8.51 4.06
N LEU A 410 17.09 -7.24 3.83
CA LEU A 410 18.11 -6.19 3.69
C LEU A 410 18.98 -6.02 4.95
N PRO A 411 18.45 -6.10 6.19
CA PRO A 411 19.29 -6.16 7.39
C PRO A 411 20.29 -7.33 7.39
N ILE A 412 19.84 -8.53 6.99
CA ILE A 412 20.68 -9.73 6.92
C ILE A 412 21.78 -9.56 5.87
N ILE A 413 21.41 -9.15 4.65
CA ILE A 413 22.35 -8.95 3.54
C ILE A 413 23.37 -7.87 3.89
N LYS A 414 22.95 -6.74 4.46
CA LYS A 414 23.87 -5.65 4.88
C LYS A 414 24.91 -6.14 5.88
N SER A 415 24.52 -7.04 6.79
CA SER A 415 25.43 -7.59 7.81
C SER A 415 26.39 -8.65 7.27
N ASN A 416 26.13 -9.21 6.08
CA ASN A 416 26.99 -10.17 5.43
C ASN A 416 28.08 -9.47 4.60
N LYS A 417 29.35 -9.75 4.92
CA LYS A 417 30.51 -9.13 4.26
C LYS A 417 30.72 -9.58 2.82
N ASP A 418 30.11 -10.68 2.42
CA ASP A 418 30.21 -11.22 1.06
C ASP A 418 29.42 -10.39 0.05
N PHE A 419 28.48 -9.54 0.49
CA PHE A 419 27.69 -8.70 -0.40
C PHE A 419 28.23 -7.27 -0.48
N GLN A 420 28.27 -6.74 -1.70
CA GLN A 420 28.36 -5.32 -1.98
C GLN A 420 27.00 -4.83 -2.49
N LEU A 421 26.39 -3.88 -1.79
CA LEU A 421 25.11 -3.30 -2.17
C LEU A 421 25.32 -2.22 -3.23
N VAL A 422 24.98 -2.52 -4.49
CA VAL A 422 25.22 -1.62 -5.63
C VAL A 422 24.00 -0.77 -5.91
N GLY A 423 22.92 -1.36 -6.41
CA GLY A 423 21.69 -0.66 -6.78
C GLY A 423 20.45 -1.24 -6.11
N ILE A 424 19.46 -0.39 -5.85
CA ILE A 424 18.12 -0.82 -5.41
C ILE A 424 17.02 -0.14 -6.24
N ALA A 425 16.01 -0.90 -6.64
CA ALA A 425 14.90 -0.42 -7.46
C ALA A 425 13.54 -0.62 -6.80
N SER A 426 12.65 0.34 -7.03
CA SER A 426 11.21 0.25 -6.78
C SER A 426 10.50 1.20 -7.72
N SER A 427 9.44 0.77 -8.40
CA SER A 427 8.82 1.57 -9.48
C SER A 427 8.35 2.97 -9.02
N GLY A 428 8.00 3.13 -7.75
CA GLY A 428 7.60 4.42 -7.17
C GLY A 428 8.75 5.34 -6.77
N GLY A 429 10.01 4.88 -6.86
CA GLY A 429 11.22 5.64 -6.53
C GLY A 429 11.48 5.85 -5.03
N LEU A 430 10.48 6.36 -4.30
CA LEU A 430 10.61 6.76 -2.89
C LEU A 430 11.14 5.66 -1.97
N HIS A 431 10.55 4.47 -2.03
CA HIS A 431 10.98 3.35 -1.18
C HIS A 431 12.41 2.90 -1.49
N ALA A 432 12.80 2.90 -2.79
CA ALA A 432 14.17 2.58 -3.18
C ALA A 432 15.15 3.63 -2.68
N GLN A 433 14.79 4.91 -2.74
CA GLN A 433 15.62 5.99 -2.20
C GLN A 433 15.87 5.82 -0.69
N HIS A 434 14.79 5.64 0.06
CA HIS A 434 14.85 5.50 1.52
C HIS A 434 15.66 4.27 1.95
N SER A 435 15.34 3.10 1.37
CA SER A 435 16.06 1.86 1.63
C SER A 435 17.52 1.96 1.17
N GLY A 436 17.78 2.57 0.02
CA GLY A 436 19.12 2.78 -0.53
C GLY A 436 20.02 3.54 0.45
N LYS A 437 19.54 4.69 0.92
CA LYS A 437 20.23 5.52 1.93
C LYS A 437 20.40 4.79 3.27
N LYS A 438 19.36 4.10 3.75
CA LYS A 438 19.38 3.36 5.03
C LYS A 438 20.38 2.20 5.05
N PHE A 439 20.43 1.42 3.97
CA PHE A 439 21.24 0.21 3.91
C PHE A 439 22.64 0.46 3.32
N GLY A 440 22.87 1.59 2.65
CA GLY A 440 24.17 1.97 2.11
C GLY A 440 24.41 1.43 0.69
N PHE A 441 23.38 1.48 -0.16
CA PHE A 441 23.51 1.24 -1.60
C PHE A 441 24.26 2.40 -2.27
N GLN A 442 24.81 2.17 -3.47
CA GLN A 442 25.49 3.20 -4.25
C GLN A 442 24.51 4.06 -5.05
N TYR A 443 23.38 3.50 -5.47
CA TYR A 443 22.31 4.25 -6.11
C TYR A 443 20.93 3.65 -5.85
N ALA A 444 19.90 4.45 -6.05
CA ALA A 444 18.51 4.01 -6.11
C ALA A 444 17.90 4.38 -7.47
N THR A 445 16.99 3.55 -7.96
CA THR A 445 16.33 3.74 -9.25
C THR A 445 14.85 3.37 -9.21
N SER A 446 14.07 3.87 -10.17
CA SER A 446 12.68 3.47 -10.41
C SER A 446 12.51 2.48 -11.58
N SER A 447 13.62 2.02 -12.16
CA SER A 447 13.64 1.13 -13.32
C SER A 447 14.36 -0.17 -12.97
N GLU A 448 13.71 -1.31 -13.24
CA GLU A 448 14.37 -2.61 -13.13
C GLU A 448 15.49 -2.79 -14.16
N ASP A 449 15.36 -2.20 -15.34
CA ASP A 449 16.33 -2.33 -16.43
C ASP A 449 17.68 -1.69 -16.08
N GLU A 450 17.67 -0.59 -15.30
CA GLU A 450 18.89 0.03 -14.75
C GLU A 450 19.67 -0.94 -13.86
N ILE A 451 18.99 -1.79 -13.08
CA ILE A 451 19.63 -2.80 -12.22
C ILE A 451 20.10 -4.00 -13.06
N ILE A 452 19.24 -4.49 -13.95
CA ILE A 452 19.49 -5.72 -14.72
C ILE A 452 20.63 -5.49 -15.72
N ASN A 453 20.72 -4.30 -16.33
CA ASN A 453 21.74 -3.99 -17.34
C ASN A 453 23.03 -3.37 -16.76
N ASP A 454 23.09 -3.12 -15.45
CA ASP A 454 24.31 -2.61 -14.81
C ASP A 454 25.43 -3.63 -14.90
N LYS A 455 26.55 -3.24 -15.52
CA LYS A 455 27.74 -4.09 -15.67
C LYS A 455 28.45 -4.34 -14.34
N ASN A 456 28.23 -3.50 -13.34
CA ASN A 456 28.79 -3.66 -12.00
C ASN A 456 27.99 -4.65 -11.14
N ILE A 457 26.76 -4.99 -11.52
CA ILE A 457 25.93 -5.95 -10.79
C ILE A 457 26.13 -7.32 -11.41
N ASN A 458 26.42 -8.35 -10.60
CA ASN A 458 26.46 -9.75 -11.06
C ASN A 458 25.34 -10.60 -10.46
N THR A 459 24.64 -10.08 -9.45
CA THR A 459 23.56 -10.80 -8.75
C THR A 459 22.37 -9.88 -8.52
N VAL A 460 21.16 -10.39 -8.72
CA VAL A 460 19.90 -9.68 -8.48
C VAL A 460 19.08 -10.41 -7.42
N ALA A 461 18.62 -9.69 -6.40
CA ALA A 461 17.58 -10.17 -5.48
C ALA A 461 16.21 -9.59 -5.87
N ILE A 462 15.25 -10.46 -6.17
CA ILE A 462 13.88 -10.13 -6.58
C ILE A 462 12.95 -10.29 -5.37
N LEU A 463 12.53 -9.16 -4.82
CA LEU A 463 11.73 -9.02 -3.59
C LEU A 463 10.42 -8.26 -3.87
N THR A 464 9.83 -8.51 -5.04
CA THR A 464 8.64 -7.83 -5.58
C THR A 464 7.35 -8.59 -5.21
N ARG A 465 6.23 -8.27 -5.88
CA ARG A 465 4.99 -9.06 -5.76
C ARG A 465 5.09 -10.30 -6.67
N HIS A 466 4.36 -11.35 -6.32
CA HIS A 466 4.54 -12.69 -6.88
C HIS A 466 4.36 -12.74 -8.41
N ASP A 467 3.41 -11.97 -8.95
CA ASP A 467 3.13 -11.84 -10.38
C ASP A 467 4.33 -11.45 -11.23
N SER A 468 5.24 -10.66 -10.67
CA SER A 468 6.43 -10.16 -11.38
C SER A 468 7.65 -11.06 -11.28
N HIS A 469 7.64 -12.10 -10.42
CA HIS A 469 8.83 -12.89 -10.12
C HIS A 469 9.41 -13.56 -11.36
N ALA A 470 8.63 -14.40 -12.04
CA ALA A 470 9.11 -15.19 -13.17
C ALA A 470 9.67 -14.32 -14.31
N ASP A 471 8.99 -13.23 -14.66
CA ASP A 471 9.44 -12.29 -15.70
C ASP A 471 10.79 -11.65 -15.34
N LEU A 472 10.95 -11.21 -14.08
CA LEU A 472 12.19 -10.61 -13.60
C LEU A 472 13.33 -11.64 -13.50
N VAL A 473 13.03 -12.87 -13.07
CA VAL A 473 13.99 -13.99 -13.05
C VAL A 473 14.52 -14.24 -14.46
N VAL A 474 13.62 -14.39 -15.44
CA VAL A 474 14.01 -14.65 -16.84
C VAL A 474 14.84 -13.50 -17.40
N LYS A 475 14.47 -12.24 -17.15
CA LYS A 475 15.25 -11.08 -17.60
C LYS A 475 16.65 -11.07 -16.97
N ALA A 476 16.76 -11.32 -15.67
CA ALA A 476 18.04 -11.30 -14.95
C ALA A 476 18.97 -12.44 -15.39
N LEU A 477 18.46 -13.67 -15.55
CA LEU A 477 19.24 -14.81 -16.05
C LEU A 477 19.75 -14.56 -17.48
N LYS A 478 18.91 -14.01 -18.36
CA LYS A 478 19.32 -13.63 -19.73
C LYS A 478 20.41 -12.57 -19.77
N ALA A 479 20.40 -11.66 -18.80
CA ALA A 479 21.46 -10.67 -18.62
C ALA A 479 22.73 -11.22 -17.93
N GLY A 480 22.79 -12.54 -17.70
CA GLY A 480 23.92 -13.23 -17.09
C GLY A 480 24.05 -12.98 -15.58
N LYS A 481 22.98 -12.59 -14.89
CA LYS A 481 22.99 -12.33 -13.46
C LYS A 481 22.58 -13.57 -12.67
N HIS A 482 23.25 -13.84 -11.55
CA HIS A 482 22.73 -14.77 -10.55
C HIS A 482 21.45 -14.19 -9.93
N VAL A 483 20.50 -15.04 -9.55
CA VAL A 483 19.17 -14.62 -9.09
C VAL A 483 18.82 -15.26 -7.75
N PHE A 484 18.55 -14.42 -6.76
CA PHE A 484 17.75 -14.79 -5.59
C PHE A 484 16.35 -14.26 -5.81
N VAL A 485 15.32 -15.08 -5.71
CA VAL A 485 13.92 -14.63 -5.80
C VAL A 485 13.17 -15.06 -4.56
N GLU A 486 12.43 -14.15 -3.93
CA GLU A 486 11.52 -14.54 -2.84
C GLU A 486 10.43 -15.47 -3.37
N LYS A 487 9.86 -16.30 -2.49
CA LYS A 487 8.83 -17.25 -2.93
C LYS A 487 7.50 -16.55 -3.24
N PRO A 488 6.69 -17.10 -4.17
CA PRO A 488 6.93 -18.29 -4.99
C PRO A 488 7.76 -17.99 -6.24
N LEU A 489 8.27 -19.02 -6.91
CA LEU A 489 9.01 -18.84 -8.16
C LEU A 489 8.12 -18.33 -9.31
N ALA A 490 6.91 -18.86 -9.39
CA ALA A 490 5.90 -18.52 -10.40
C ALA A 490 4.49 -18.70 -9.83
N ILE A 491 3.51 -18.00 -10.38
CA ILE A 491 2.08 -18.16 -10.00
C ILE A 491 1.25 -18.84 -11.10
N THR A 492 1.84 -19.10 -12.27
CA THR A 492 1.19 -19.84 -13.36
C THR A 492 2.14 -20.85 -13.99
N GLN A 493 1.57 -21.89 -14.61
CA GLN A 493 2.31 -22.89 -15.36
C GLN A 493 3.16 -22.28 -16.48
N LYS A 494 2.60 -21.34 -17.24
CA LYS A 494 3.29 -20.62 -18.32
C LYS A 494 4.52 -19.87 -17.81
N GLN A 495 4.41 -19.20 -16.67
CA GLN A 495 5.54 -18.51 -16.05
C GLN A 495 6.64 -19.50 -15.62
N LEU A 496 6.27 -20.64 -15.03
CA LEU A 496 7.23 -21.66 -14.63
C LEU A 496 7.99 -22.22 -15.83
N GLU A 497 7.30 -22.51 -16.94
CA GLU A 497 7.93 -22.98 -18.19
C GLU A 497 8.95 -21.99 -18.75
N GLN A 498 8.65 -20.69 -18.69
CA GLN A 498 9.58 -19.65 -19.12
C GLN A 498 10.85 -19.62 -18.27
N VAL A 499 10.72 -19.78 -16.94
CA VAL A 499 11.87 -19.86 -16.02
C VAL A 499 12.69 -21.12 -16.29
N THR A 500 12.05 -22.29 -16.38
CA THR A 500 12.73 -23.57 -16.66
C THR A 500 13.52 -23.50 -17.96
N LYS A 501 12.94 -22.92 -19.02
CA LYS A 501 13.65 -22.72 -20.29
C LYS A 501 14.88 -21.82 -20.11
N ALA A 502 14.77 -20.73 -19.36
CA ALA A 502 15.89 -19.81 -19.13
C ALA A 502 17.03 -20.44 -18.32
N LEU A 503 16.73 -21.37 -17.39
CA LEU A 503 17.75 -22.10 -16.63
C LEU A 503 18.61 -23.02 -17.51
N THR A 504 18.02 -23.65 -18.52
CA THR A 504 18.77 -24.55 -19.42
C THR A 504 19.75 -23.82 -20.34
N THR A 505 19.58 -22.52 -20.54
CA THR A 505 20.34 -21.73 -21.53
C THR A 505 21.45 -20.87 -20.92
N HIS A 506 21.52 -20.74 -19.60
CA HIS A 506 22.41 -19.79 -18.93
C HIS A 506 23.11 -20.42 -17.73
N HIS A 507 24.38 -20.05 -17.52
CA HIS A 507 25.22 -20.57 -16.42
C HIS A 507 25.02 -19.84 -15.08
N SER A 508 24.08 -18.90 -15.01
CA SER A 508 23.83 -18.12 -13.80
C SER A 508 22.98 -18.91 -12.80
N LEU A 509 23.38 -18.89 -11.54
CA LEU A 509 22.67 -19.56 -10.46
C LEU A 509 21.32 -18.89 -10.13
N LEU A 510 20.28 -19.70 -9.94
CA LEU A 510 18.99 -19.32 -9.36
C LEU A 510 18.82 -19.97 -7.97
N THR A 511 18.23 -19.24 -7.02
CA THR A 511 17.62 -19.84 -5.83
C THR A 511 16.32 -19.13 -5.48
N VAL A 512 15.40 -19.87 -4.86
CA VAL A 512 14.15 -19.32 -4.29
C VAL A 512 14.33 -19.17 -2.78
N GLY A 513 13.65 -18.19 -2.19
CA GLY A 513 13.58 -17.89 -0.75
C GLY A 513 12.91 -18.96 0.11
N PHE A 514 13.26 -20.24 -0.08
CA PHE A 514 12.82 -21.35 0.76
C PHE A 514 13.70 -21.46 2.01
N ASN A 515 13.60 -20.46 2.87
CA ASN A 515 14.50 -20.28 4.00
C ASN A 515 14.49 -21.43 5.03
N ARG A 516 13.38 -22.19 5.12
CA ARG A 516 13.12 -23.16 6.20
C ARG A 516 14.10 -24.30 6.28
N ARG A 517 14.48 -24.86 5.13
CA ARG A 517 15.50 -25.91 5.05
C ARG A 517 16.84 -25.46 5.62
N PHE A 518 17.14 -24.16 5.60
CA PHE A 518 18.39 -23.61 6.13
C PHE A 518 18.35 -23.30 7.63
N SER A 519 17.22 -23.51 8.31
CA SER A 519 17.16 -23.36 9.76
C SER A 519 18.09 -24.35 10.46
N PRO A 520 18.80 -23.95 11.53
CA PRO A 520 19.61 -24.88 12.31
C PRO A 520 18.85 -26.14 12.76
N LEU A 521 17.61 -25.99 13.23
CA LEU A 521 16.81 -27.14 13.68
C LEU A 521 16.29 -28.00 12.53
N ALA A 522 16.02 -27.41 11.36
CA ALA A 522 15.66 -28.19 10.17
C ALA A 522 16.86 -29.01 9.66
N GLN A 523 18.06 -28.44 9.72
CA GLN A 523 19.31 -29.12 9.39
C GLN A 523 19.62 -30.25 10.41
N SER A 524 19.43 -30.01 11.71
CA SER A 524 19.52 -31.07 12.74
C SER A 524 18.55 -32.22 12.46
N LEU A 525 17.30 -31.91 12.13
CA LEU A 525 16.28 -32.91 11.78
C LEU A 525 16.68 -33.72 10.54
N SER A 526 17.01 -33.05 9.43
CA SER A 526 17.42 -33.70 8.18
C SER A 526 18.63 -34.62 8.40
N SER A 527 19.64 -34.15 9.12
CA SER A 527 20.83 -34.96 9.45
C SER A 527 20.48 -36.24 10.22
N PHE A 528 19.46 -36.18 11.10
CA PHE A 528 19.02 -37.33 11.88
C PHE A 528 18.30 -38.40 11.04
N ILE A 529 17.61 -37.99 9.98
CA ILE A 529 16.81 -38.89 9.11
C ILE A 529 17.50 -39.23 7.78
N LEU A 530 18.71 -38.72 7.53
CA LEU A 530 19.40 -38.84 6.25
C LEU A 530 19.65 -40.29 5.83
N ASN A 531 19.96 -41.18 6.79
CA ASN A 531 20.29 -42.58 6.55
C ASN A 531 19.11 -43.54 6.84
N ARG A 532 17.87 -43.05 6.79
CA ARG A 532 16.68 -43.90 6.91
C ARG A 532 16.62 -44.90 5.75
N LYS A 533 16.00 -46.05 5.99
CA LYS A 533 15.72 -47.12 5.03
C LYS A 533 14.23 -47.30 4.76
N GLU A 534 13.37 -46.86 5.67
CA GLU A 534 11.91 -46.84 5.49
C GLU A 534 11.38 -45.46 5.05
N PRO A 535 10.24 -45.41 4.36
CA PRO A 535 9.54 -44.16 4.05
C PRO A 535 9.10 -43.45 5.34
N LEU A 536 9.09 -42.13 5.31
CA LEU A 536 8.61 -41.32 6.44
C LEU A 536 7.14 -40.92 6.30
N HIS A 537 6.50 -40.65 7.43
CA HIS A 537 5.25 -39.89 7.47
C HIS A 537 5.53 -38.54 8.14
N ALA A 538 5.30 -37.44 7.43
CA ALA A 538 5.48 -36.09 7.94
C ALA A 538 4.14 -35.34 7.99
N HIS A 539 3.78 -34.80 9.15
CA HIS A 539 2.60 -33.94 9.32
C HIS A 539 3.04 -32.52 9.67
N TYR A 540 2.72 -31.57 8.80
CA TYR A 540 3.04 -30.16 8.95
C TYR A 540 1.77 -29.34 9.14
N ARG A 541 1.52 -28.89 10.36
CA ARG A 541 0.40 -28.02 10.72
C ARG A 541 0.80 -26.54 10.73
N VAL A 542 0.01 -25.71 10.04
CA VAL A 542 0.26 -24.28 9.87
C VAL A 542 -0.97 -23.47 10.29
N ASN A 543 -0.86 -22.76 11.40
CA ASN A 543 -1.81 -21.76 11.87
C ASN A 543 -1.53 -20.40 11.21
N ALA A 544 -1.90 -20.27 9.93
CA ALA A 544 -1.57 -19.14 9.09
C ALA A 544 -2.36 -17.86 9.47
N GLY A 545 -3.54 -18.03 10.08
CA GLY A 545 -4.44 -16.98 10.53
C GLY A 545 -5.08 -16.14 9.41
N HIS A 546 -6.24 -15.55 9.69
CA HIS A 546 -7.05 -14.85 8.69
C HIS A 546 -6.37 -13.59 8.12
N ILE A 547 -6.58 -13.35 6.82
CA ILE A 547 -6.27 -12.09 6.13
C ILE A 547 -7.52 -11.58 5.39
N PRO A 548 -7.73 -10.27 5.24
CA PRO A 548 -8.86 -9.72 4.49
C PRO A 548 -8.89 -10.18 3.04
N SER A 549 -10.08 -10.32 2.45
CA SER A 549 -10.27 -10.65 1.04
C SER A 549 -9.66 -9.61 0.08
N THR A 550 -9.51 -8.36 0.53
CA THR A 550 -8.88 -7.27 -0.22
C THR A 550 -7.35 -7.30 -0.18
N HIS A 551 -6.74 -8.24 0.54
CA HIS A 551 -5.29 -8.35 0.57
C HIS A 551 -4.76 -8.90 -0.76
N TRP A 552 -3.71 -8.28 -1.33
CA TRP A 552 -3.17 -8.61 -2.65
C TRP A 552 -2.79 -10.08 -2.86
N THR A 553 -2.47 -10.82 -1.78
CA THR A 553 -2.18 -12.26 -1.87
C THR A 553 -3.39 -13.10 -2.26
N GLN A 554 -4.60 -12.60 -2.00
CA GLN A 554 -5.87 -13.25 -2.39
C GLN A 554 -6.24 -12.95 -3.84
N ASP A 555 -5.62 -11.94 -4.46
CA ASP A 555 -5.81 -11.68 -5.89
C ASP A 555 -5.11 -12.79 -6.69
N PRO A 556 -5.85 -13.59 -7.51
CA PRO A 556 -5.25 -14.67 -8.27
C PRO A 556 -4.22 -14.20 -9.31
N ALA A 557 -4.36 -12.98 -9.83
CA ALA A 557 -3.46 -12.43 -10.85
C ALA A 557 -2.19 -11.81 -10.26
N ILE A 558 -2.24 -11.36 -8.99
CA ILE A 558 -1.10 -10.73 -8.31
C ILE A 558 -0.41 -11.69 -7.33
N GLY A 559 -1.21 -12.31 -6.47
CA GLY A 559 -0.75 -13.12 -5.35
C GLY A 559 -0.75 -14.63 -5.59
N GLY A 560 -1.66 -15.11 -6.45
CA GLY A 560 -1.85 -16.54 -6.72
C GLY A 560 -2.49 -17.34 -5.57
N GLY A 561 -2.98 -16.69 -4.52
CA GLY A 561 -3.51 -17.35 -3.33
C GLY A 561 -2.44 -17.85 -2.35
N ARG A 562 -2.87 -18.32 -1.19
CA ARG A 562 -1.96 -18.69 -0.08
C ARG A 562 -1.31 -20.06 -0.23
N ILE A 563 -1.88 -20.95 -1.04
CA ILE A 563 -1.27 -22.25 -1.35
C ILE A 563 0.02 -22.05 -2.15
N ILE A 564 -0.09 -21.37 -3.31
CA ILE A 564 1.05 -21.03 -4.17
C ILE A 564 1.99 -20.08 -3.43
N GLY A 565 1.44 -19.02 -2.81
CA GLY A 565 2.23 -17.94 -2.25
C GLY A 565 2.85 -18.18 -0.88
N GLU A 566 2.39 -19.15 -0.07
CA GLU A 566 2.92 -19.38 1.28
C GLU A 566 3.08 -20.87 1.61
N ALA A 567 2.12 -21.72 1.23
CA ALA A 567 2.21 -23.14 1.54
C ALA A 567 3.36 -23.86 0.82
N CYS A 568 3.87 -23.27 -0.26
CA CYS A 568 5.10 -23.69 -0.94
C CYS A 568 6.30 -23.88 0.01
N HIS A 569 6.40 -23.13 1.11
CA HIS A 569 7.46 -23.34 2.10
C HIS A 569 7.38 -24.72 2.78
N PHE A 570 6.17 -25.22 3.01
CA PHE A 570 5.97 -26.47 3.75
C PHE A 570 6.11 -27.67 2.83
N ILE A 571 5.67 -27.51 1.57
CA ILE A 571 5.94 -28.48 0.50
C ILE A 571 7.45 -28.58 0.25
N ASP A 572 8.15 -27.44 0.24
CA ASP A 572 9.62 -27.41 0.17
C ASP A 572 10.28 -28.14 1.33
N MET A 573 9.76 -27.99 2.56
CA MET A 573 10.28 -28.72 3.71
C MET A 573 10.10 -30.25 3.59
N LEU A 574 8.95 -30.72 3.09
CA LEU A 574 8.75 -32.14 2.80
C LEU A 574 9.74 -32.64 1.75
N THR A 575 9.89 -31.86 0.67
CA THR A 575 10.85 -32.13 -0.42
C THR A 575 12.29 -32.21 0.11
N PHE A 576 12.67 -31.28 0.99
CA PHE A 576 14.00 -31.24 1.61
C PHE A 576 14.29 -32.45 2.51
N LEU A 577 13.30 -32.91 3.29
CA LEU A 577 13.49 -34.05 4.18
C LEU A 577 13.60 -35.38 3.44
N VAL A 578 12.88 -35.52 2.32
CA VAL A 578 12.92 -36.73 1.51
C VAL A 578 14.04 -36.70 0.47
N ASP A 579 14.51 -35.51 0.10
CA ASP A 579 15.45 -35.24 -1.00
C ASP A 579 14.89 -35.61 -2.38
N ALA A 580 13.57 -35.46 -2.54
CA ALA A 580 12.89 -35.63 -3.82
C ALA A 580 11.55 -34.87 -3.82
N SER A 581 11.11 -34.43 -5.00
CA SER A 581 9.82 -33.71 -5.15
C SER A 581 8.61 -34.65 -5.08
N PRO A 582 7.46 -34.20 -4.54
CA PRO A 582 6.22 -34.97 -4.57
C PRO A 582 5.79 -35.39 -5.98
N ILE A 583 5.19 -36.57 -6.10
CA ILE A 583 4.68 -37.16 -7.37
C ILE A 583 3.17 -37.10 -7.51
N SER A 584 2.43 -36.98 -6.41
CA SER A 584 0.98 -36.76 -6.44
C SER A 584 0.49 -36.02 -5.21
N VAL A 585 -0.66 -35.38 -5.34
CA VAL A 585 -1.35 -34.68 -4.24
C VAL A 585 -2.86 -34.92 -4.26
N THR A 586 -3.43 -35.02 -3.07
CA THR A 586 -4.87 -34.89 -2.82
C THR A 586 -5.11 -33.73 -1.87
N ALA A 587 -6.05 -32.83 -2.17
CA ALA A 587 -6.33 -31.67 -1.34
C ALA A 587 -7.83 -31.52 -1.03
N HIS A 588 -8.15 -31.18 0.22
CA HIS A 588 -9.50 -30.92 0.69
C HIS A 588 -9.54 -29.64 1.54
N ALA A 589 -10.52 -28.77 1.28
CA ALA A 589 -10.66 -27.51 2.00
C ALA A 589 -11.99 -27.40 2.75
N LEU A 590 -11.99 -26.60 3.82
CA LEU A 590 -13.22 -26.16 4.48
C LEU A 590 -13.98 -25.15 3.61
N PRO A 591 -15.32 -24.99 3.80
CA PRO A 591 -16.10 -23.99 3.07
C PRO A 591 -15.59 -22.55 3.30
N ASN A 592 -15.53 -21.77 2.21
CA ASN A 592 -15.05 -20.38 2.26
C ASN A 592 -16.04 -19.39 2.89
N ASN A 593 -17.35 -19.59 2.66
CA ASN A 593 -18.47 -18.78 3.17
C ASN A 593 -18.28 -17.25 3.02
N GLY A 594 -17.64 -16.80 1.95
CA GLY A 594 -17.37 -15.37 1.68
C GLY A 594 -16.32 -14.72 2.59
N LYS A 595 -15.72 -15.47 3.52
CA LYS A 595 -14.72 -14.99 4.47
C LYS A 595 -13.30 -15.44 4.11
N TYR A 596 -13.16 -16.67 3.65
CA TYR A 596 -11.90 -17.32 3.32
C TYR A 596 -11.76 -17.49 1.80
N SER A 597 -10.55 -17.82 1.34
CA SER A 597 -10.26 -17.98 -0.08
C SER A 597 -9.33 -19.17 -0.30
N GLU A 598 -9.86 -20.37 -0.04
CA GLU A 598 -9.15 -21.65 -0.21
C GLU A 598 -7.92 -21.77 0.70
N ASP A 599 -7.96 -21.09 1.86
CA ASP A 599 -6.85 -21.00 2.82
C ASP A 599 -7.12 -21.72 4.15
N ASN A 600 -8.03 -22.69 4.14
CA ASN A 600 -8.22 -23.71 5.18
C ASN A 600 -8.22 -25.10 4.52
N VAL A 601 -7.04 -25.62 4.23
CA VAL A 601 -6.83 -26.80 3.38
C VAL A 601 -5.95 -27.83 4.07
N SER A 602 -6.30 -29.11 3.89
CA SER A 602 -5.45 -30.26 4.14
C SER A 602 -4.95 -30.81 2.80
N MET A 603 -3.64 -30.95 2.63
CA MET A 603 -3.01 -31.45 1.41
C MET A 603 -2.14 -32.66 1.75
N THR A 604 -2.41 -33.80 1.12
CA THR A 604 -1.64 -35.04 1.28
C THR A 604 -0.82 -35.29 0.04
N PHE A 605 0.50 -35.30 0.19
CA PHE A 605 1.49 -35.52 -0.85
C PHE A 605 2.08 -36.92 -0.73
N THR A 606 2.23 -37.59 -1.87
CA THR A 606 3.01 -38.83 -1.99
C THR A 606 4.36 -38.50 -2.61
N LEU A 607 5.44 -38.99 -2.02
CA LEU A 607 6.82 -38.80 -2.50
C LEU A 607 7.36 -40.08 -3.15
N PRO A 608 8.43 -40.00 -3.99
CA PRO A 608 8.91 -41.13 -4.79
C PRO A 608 9.33 -42.37 -3.98
N ASP A 609 9.86 -42.19 -2.77
CA ASP A 609 10.28 -43.29 -1.89
C ASP A 609 9.10 -43.95 -1.16
N GLY A 610 7.86 -43.53 -1.42
CA GLY A 610 6.65 -43.98 -0.73
C GLY A 610 6.31 -43.15 0.51
N SER A 611 7.11 -42.14 0.86
CA SER A 611 6.83 -41.27 2.00
C SER A 611 5.55 -40.48 1.78
N ILE A 612 4.88 -40.15 2.89
CA ILE A 612 3.64 -39.36 2.88
C ILE A 612 3.89 -38.06 3.66
N GLY A 613 3.59 -36.94 3.02
CA GLY A 613 3.63 -35.62 3.65
C GLY A 613 2.25 -35.00 3.69
N VAL A 614 1.77 -34.62 4.87
CA VAL A 614 0.49 -33.93 5.06
C VAL A 614 0.77 -32.48 5.46
N VAL A 615 0.19 -31.52 4.74
CA VAL A 615 0.24 -30.09 5.07
C VAL A 615 -1.16 -29.60 5.37
N ASP A 616 -1.42 -29.29 6.64
CA ASP A 616 -2.63 -28.62 7.08
C ASP A 616 -2.39 -27.11 7.17
N TYR A 617 -2.91 -26.38 6.21
CA TYR A 617 -2.80 -24.93 6.13
C TYR A 617 -4.11 -24.27 6.57
N LEU A 618 -4.11 -23.59 7.72
CA LEU A 618 -5.32 -23.16 8.40
C LEU A 618 -5.31 -21.64 8.68
N ALA A 619 -6.15 -20.89 7.97
CA ALA A 619 -6.39 -19.46 8.20
C ALA A 619 -7.44 -19.17 9.29
N ASN A 620 -8.19 -20.17 9.73
CA ASN A 620 -9.26 -20.02 10.72
C ASN A 620 -8.77 -20.06 12.18
N GLY A 621 -7.52 -20.42 12.44
CA GLY A 621 -6.95 -20.47 13.78
C GLY A 621 -6.64 -19.09 14.37
N ASN A 622 -6.61 -19.02 15.71
CA ASN A 622 -6.24 -17.80 16.42
C ASN A 622 -4.73 -17.57 16.31
N LYS A 623 -4.34 -16.37 15.87
CA LYS A 623 -2.93 -16.00 15.69
C LYS A 623 -2.10 -16.06 16.98
N SER A 624 -2.72 -16.09 18.16
CA SER A 624 -2.02 -16.26 19.45
C SER A 624 -1.36 -17.63 19.63
N PHE A 625 -1.78 -18.65 18.89
CA PHE A 625 -1.18 -19.98 18.93
C PHE A 625 0.03 -20.08 17.99
N PRO A 626 1.09 -20.84 18.35
CA PRO A 626 2.29 -20.99 17.51
C PRO A 626 1.96 -21.36 16.07
N LYS A 627 2.69 -20.74 15.14
CA LYS A 627 2.34 -20.78 13.73
C LYS A 627 2.55 -22.16 13.13
N GLU A 628 3.64 -22.83 13.47
CA GLU A 628 4.14 -23.96 12.69
C GLU A 628 4.55 -25.11 13.59
N ARG A 629 4.14 -26.32 13.22
CA ARG A 629 4.57 -27.56 13.88
C ARG A 629 4.72 -28.65 12.84
N LEU A 630 5.86 -29.34 12.85
CA LEU A 630 6.17 -30.45 11.97
C LEU A 630 6.48 -31.69 12.81
N GLU A 631 5.79 -32.79 12.53
CA GLU A 631 5.97 -34.09 13.17
C GLU A 631 6.38 -35.12 12.13
N VAL A 632 7.48 -35.83 12.35
CA VAL A 632 8.05 -36.81 11.41
C VAL A 632 8.17 -38.15 12.10
N PHE A 633 7.62 -39.20 11.48
CA PHE A 633 7.64 -40.58 11.95
C PHE A 633 8.40 -41.44 10.95
N CYS A 634 9.38 -42.21 11.42
CA CYS A 634 10.21 -43.06 10.57
C CYS A 634 10.98 -44.08 11.42
N GLU A 635 10.92 -45.39 11.16
CA GLU A 635 11.76 -46.42 11.80
C GLU A 635 11.77 -46.39 13.35
N GLY A 636 10.60 -46.24 13.98
CA GLY A 636 10.51 -46.10 15.45
C GLY A 636 11.05 -44.77 16.00
N MET A 637 11.45 -43.86 15.12
CA MET A 637 11.85 -42.50 15.44
C MET A 637 10.68 -41.55 15.29
N ILE A 638 10.58 -40.58 16.21
CA ILE A 638 9.63 -39.48 16.14
C ILE A 638 10.39 -38.17 16.32
N ALA A 639 10.25 -37.23 15.40
CA ALA A 639 10.77 -35.88 15.54
C ALA A 639 9.64 -34.85 15.54
N VAL A 640 9.71 -33.88 16.45
CA VAL A 640 8.75 -32.79 16.59
C VAL A 640 9.51 -31.47 16.54
N LEU A 641 9.35 -30.73 15.45
CA LEU A 641 9.87 -29.37 15.26
C LEU A 641 8.75 -28.36 15.51
N ASP A 642 8.86 -27.56 16.56
CA ASP A 642 7.84 -26.58 16.97
C ASP A 642 8.34 -25.14 16.74
N ASP A 643 7.70 -24.47 15.79
CA ASP A 643 7.90 -23.10 15.29
C ASP A 643 9.37 -22.65 15.14
N TYR A 644 10.26 -23.60 14.85
CA TYR A 644 11.72 -23.38 14.74
C TYR A 644 12.34 -22.81 16.03
N VAL A 645 11.71 -23.10 17.17
CA VAL A 645 12.18 -22.77 18.52
C VAL A 645 12.70 -24.02 19.22
N SER A 646 12.06 -25.17 19.01
CA SER A 646 12.48 -26.43 19.61
C SER A 646 12.36 -27.61 18.65
N LEU A 647 13.29 -28.55 18.76
CA LEU A 647 13.28 -29.85 18.12
C LEU A 647 13.36 -30.93 19.19
N THR A 648 12.36 -31.80 19.25
CA THR A 648 12.38 -33.01 20.08
C THR A 648 12.55 -34.22 19.17
N ILE A 649 13.48 -35.10 19.49
CA ILE A 649 13.67 -36.37 18.80
C ILE A 649 13.57 -37.50 19.82
N THR A 650 12.72 -38.48 19.54
CA THR A 650 12.55 -39.70 20.33
C THR A 650 12.95 -40.90 19.49
N LYS A 651 13.84 -41.75 20.01
CA LYS A 651 14.27 -43.00 19.36
C LYS A 651 14.70 -44.01 20.44
N ASP A 652 14.28 -45.27 20.29
CA ASP A 652 14.69 -46.37 21.18
C ASP A 652 14.47 -46.07 22.69
N GLY A 653 13.38 -45.38 23.01
CA GLY A 653 13.05 -44.94 24.38
C GLY A 653 13.84 -43.72 24.89
N ASN A 654 14.82 -43.22 24.13
CA ASN A 654 15.58 -42.02 24.47
C ASN A 654 14.97 -40.77 23.84
N LYS A 655 14.92 -39.68 24.60
CA LYS A 655 14.44 -38.36 24.14
C LYS A 655 15.59 -37.35 24.15
N LYS A 656 15.85 -36.72 23.00
CA LYS A 656 16.76 -35.58 22.84
C LYS A 656 15.95 -34.33 22.54
N GLU A 657 16.28 -33.22 23.20
CA GLU A 657 15.60 -31.93 22.99
C GLU A 657 16.63 -30.83 22.73
N GLU A 658 16.42 -30.07 21.66
CA GLU A 658 17.21 -28.90 21.28
C GLU A 658 16.29 -27.68 21.29
N ARG A 659 16.70 -26.59 21.94
CA ARG A 659 15.91 -25.34 22.01
C ARG A 659 16.78 -24.13 21.75
N ILE A 660 16.31 -23.26 20.85
CA ILE A 660 17.00 -22.05 20.42
C ILE A 660 16.02 -20.85 20.37
N THR A 661 16.56 -19.65 20.20
CA THR A 661 15.76 -18.50 19.74
C THR A 661 15.23 -18.82 18.34
N GLN A 662 13.99 -18.44 18.04
CA GLN A 662 13.37 -18.72 16.74
C GLN A 662 14.30 -18.31 15.58
N ASP A 663 14.74 -19.31 14.81
CA ASP A 663 15.56 -19.11 13.62
C ASP A 663 15.00 -19.94 12.47
N LYS A 664 14.41 -19.24 11.50
CA LYS A 664 13.79 -19.85 10.32
C LYS A 664 14.76 -19.99 9.15
N GLY A 665 16.05 -19.69 9.32
CA GLY A 665 17.09 -20.00 8.33
C GLY A 665 17.46 -18.89 7.34
N TRP A 666 16.87 -17.70 7.40
CA TRP A 666 17.14 -16.61 6.44
C TRP A 666 18.62 -16.22 6.34
N LYS A 667 19.35 -16.20 7.45
CA LYS A 667 20.79 -15.87 7.46
C LYS A 667 21.60 -16.93 6.73
N ASN A 668 21.29 -18.20 7.01
CA ASN A 668 21.99 -19.35 6.45
C ASN A 668 21.69 -19.51 4.96
N GLU A 669 20.46 -19.26 4.54
CA GLU A 669 20.05 -19.22 3.13
C GLU A 669 20.86 -18.20 2.33
N ILE A 670 20.91 -16.94 2.79
CA ILE A 670 21.66 -15.87 2.12
C ILE A 670 23.16 -16.17 2.10
N ALA A 671 23.71 -16.76 3.17
CA ALA A 671 25.10 -17.18 3.23
C ALA A 671 25.40 -18.33 2.25
N ALA A 672 24.52 -19.33 2.16
CA ALA A 672 24.67 -20.45 1.23
C ALA A 672 24.67 -19.98 -0.22
N PHE A 673 23.79 -19.03 -0.57
CA PHE A 673 23.76 -18.45 -1.91
C PHE A 673 25.02 -17.63 -2.24
N ALA A 674 25.49 -16.81 -1.30
CA ALA A 674 26.75 -16.08 -1.48
C ALA A 674 27.95 -17.00 -1.68
N LYS A 675 28.00 -18.09 -0.91
CA LYS A 675 29.04 -19.12 -1.01
C LYS A 675 29.03 -19.78 -2.39
N ALA A 676 27.87 -20.25 -2.86
CA ALA A 676 27.72 -20.89 -4.17
C ALA A 676 28.22 -19.99 -5.31
N ILE A 677 27.88 -18.70 -5.28
CA ILE A 677 28.34 -17.72 -6.29
C ILE A 677 29.87 -17.56 -6.25
N LYS A 678 30.45 -17.38 -5.05
CA LYS A 678 31.88 -17.12 -4.90
C LYS A 678 32.75 -18.32 -5.27
N GLU A 679 32.29 -19.52 -4.95
CA GLU A 679 33.03 -20.76 -5.17
C GLU A 679 32.77 -21.36 -6.57
N GLY A 680 31.80 -20.82 -7.32
CA GLY A 680 31.40 -21.37 -8.62
C GLY A 680 30.76 -22.76 -8.51
N GLY A 681 30.04 -23.00 -7.40
CA GLY A 681 29.41 -24.29 -7.10
C GLY A 681 27.97 -24.42 -7.59
N GLU A 682 27.35 -25.53 -7.24
CA GLU A 682 25.93 -25.81 -7.49
C GLU A 682 25.00 -24.84 -6.74
N PRO A 683 23.76 -24.63 -7.24
CA PRO A 683 22.78 -23.81 -6.53
C PRO A 683 22.50 -24.37 -5.13
N PRO A 684 22.25 -23.52 -4.11
CA PRO A 684 21.95 -23.99 -2.74
C PRO A 684 20.73 -24.90 -2.61
N ILE A 685 19.83 -24.85 -3.61
CA ILE A 685 18.67 -25.72 -3.73
C ILE A 685 18.68 -26.32 -5.14
N PRO A 686 18.59 -27.66 -5.28
CA PRO A 686 18.47 -28.31 -6.59
C PRO A 686 17.30 -27.73 -7.40
N TYR A 687 17.52 -27.47 -8.69
CA TYR A 687 16.48 -26.88 -9.55
C TYR A 687 15.24 -27.77 -9.68
N GLU A 688 15.43 -29.09 -9.63
CA GLU A 688 14.32 -30.05 -9.58
C GLU A 688 13.41 -29.83 -8.37
N HIS A 689 13.95 -29.45 -7.21
CA HIS A 689 13.17 -29.10 -6.04
C HIS A 689 12.42 -27.79 -6.24
N LEU A 690 13.06 -26.75 -6.80
CA LEU A 690 12.41 -25.46 -7.05
C LEU A 690 11.21 -25.62 -8.00
N ILE A 691 11.41 -26.36 -9.09
CA ILE A 691 10.39 -26.62 -10.11
C ILE A 691 9.31 -27.56 -9.54
N GLY A 692 9.70 -28.66 -8.89
CA GLY A 692 8.80 -29.66 -8.33
C GLY A 692 7.92 -29.13 -7.21
N VAL A 693 8.45 -28.29 -6.31
CA VAL A 693 7.64 -27.59 -5.29
C VAL A 693 6.64 -26.67 -5.95
N THR A 694 7.03 -25.92 -6.98
CA THR A 694 6.11 -25.02 -7.69
C THR A 694 4.99 -25.80 -8.38
N LYS A 695 5.32 -26.88 -9.10
CA LYS A 695 4.32 -27.79 -9.71
C LYS A 695 3.38 -28.40 -8.66
N SER A 696 3.92 -28.85 -7.53
CA SER A 696 3.14 -29.38 -6.41
C SER A 696 2.09 -28.38 -5.90
N THR A 697 2.42 -27.09 -5.86
CA THR A 697 1.43 -26.07 -5.45
C THR A 697 0.32 -25.90 -6.46
N PHE A 698 0.62 -25.95 -7.76
CA PHE A 698 -0.39 -25.89 -8.82
C PHE A 698 -1.29 -27.11 -8.79
N ALA A 699 -0.70 -28.31 -8.65
CA ALA A 699 -1.44 -29.56 -8.54
C ALA A 699 -2.34 -29.59 -7.28
N ALA A 700 -1.91 -29.00 -6.16
CA ALA A 700 -2.74 -28.89 -4.96
C ALA A 700 -3.98 -28.01 -5.19
N VAL A 701 -3.82 -26.88 -5.88
CA VAL A 701 -4.93 -26.01 -6.28
C VAL A 701 -5.84 -26.71 -7.28
N GLU A 702 -5.29 -27.46 -8.22
CA GLU A 702 -6.06 -28.26 -9.18
C GLU A 702 -6.87 -29.36 -8.49
N SER A 703 -6.26 -30.11 -7.57
CA SER A 703 -6.93 -31.15 -6.78
C SER A 703 -8.14 -30.57 -6.01
N LEU A 704 -7.97 -29.40 -5.38
CA LEU A 704 -9.08 -28.70 -4.71
C LEU A 704 -10.24 -28.39 -5.65
N ARG A 705 -9.94 -27.88 -6.86
CA ARG A 705 -10.95 -27.50 -7.85
C ARG A 705 -11.66 -28.70 -8.45
N HIS A 706 -11.02 -29.87 -8.42
CA HIS A 706 -11.59 -31.14 -8.84
C HIS A 706 -12.12 -31.98 -7.66
N ASN A 707 -12.58 -31.34 -6.58
CA ASN A 707 -13.19 -32.00 -5.41
C ASN A 707 -12.29 -33.05 -4.72
N GLY A 708 -10.97 -32.83 -4.70
CA GLY A 708 -10.01 -33.69 -4.03
C GLY A 708 -9.65 -34.96 -4.79
N LEU A 709 -9.74 -34.95 -6.13
CA LEU A 709 -9.17 -36.01 -6.94
C LEU A 709 -7.64 -36.01 -6.84
N ILE A 710 -7.05 -37.21 -6.86
CA ILE A 710 -5.60 -37.39 -6.90
C ILE A 710 -5.08 -36.72 -8.18
N THR A 711 -4.21 -35.73 -8.00
CA THR A 711 -3.57 -35.02 -9.10
C THR A 711 -2.11 -35.46 -9.19
N GLN A 712 -1.70 -35.97 -10.34
CA GLN A 712 -0.31 -36.36 -10.62
C GLN A 712 0.53 -35.11 -10.88
N ILE A 713 1.76 -35.10 -10.38
CA ILE A 713 2.70 -33.99 -10.48
C ILE A 713 3.74 -34.39 -11.53
N ASN A 714 3.45 -34.05 -12.79
CA ASN A 714 4.33 -34.32 -13.94
C ASN A 714 5.35 -33.20 -14.16
#